data_AF-A0A345Z4W4-F1
#
_entry.id   AF-A0A345Z4W4-F1
#
_cell.length_a   1.000
_cell.length_b   1.000
_cell.length_c   1.000
_cell.angle_alpha   90.00
_cell.angle_beta   90.00
_cell.angle_gamma   90.00
#
_symmetry.space_group_name_H-M   'P 1'
#
loop_
_entity.id
_entity.type
_entity.pdbx_description
1 polymer ?
#
loop_
_entity_poly.entity_id
_entity_poly.type
_entity_poly.pdbx_seq_one_letter_code
_entity_poly.pdbx_strand_id
1 'polypeptide(L)'
;MKKEVYLYAPCDGVIKDITFIQDEAFASKALGEGIFIEPSSNIFHAPIGQAKIALIADTKHAYYFEQEDGLQLLMHIGLETVGLNGAPYKLLAQVNDNVTWKSPIVEVDFDLIKNNKCSLATPIVMDVNSTKNWVFKALKLNGKVKQGDKIGVWTYEEKINQQEIIEIVRSKGKYQKVAEQILAAIGGKGNQNSVYNCMTRLRIKIIDQKLVNCDELKKIEVVKGLNQNGDELQVIIGGEVYKIKDEVINILENKTTSNDKVVKTKTPFRKKIMPAVAGIVTPAIPVLLGTGILGGIQAMLVAFGVLQAPGLGETVADLNLWSAIFYVAGKVGLELIGLIFIYNTVKYLGGNPIMGIFVGMVLTSRHLFGTSWVLFNLFGNPVGIQSYEGTVLPMVAAGFVVYYLDKWVQKWMPTAVDIVFRPGLVMLVTVIVTLFTVGPVLKIVEQLLSQFVLILGKLPIGIGVGIFALLWQPLVLTGTHVAVVQAVSLPMTQIPAQPSAMYVAVNIAVFAQIGAVLAVALRTSNQKTKQTAYGSIPGAIFGITEPAIFGVNLPKLWPFLYGCLGAFIGGMFAGIVGAEQITRTGTGILSYLGFGTPLNTAMGLSAAGIALGSALLLTICFYKERPSEITGLKKMNTIVLKNIITENQNVELKNNFETILKLEKANLTDNKVYEILVIKLAKLEQKKQLLVEWTRHCNIWETPYNTFRRFIFLWQLKDKNLTAILMN
;
A
#
# COMPACT_ATOMS: atom_id res chain seq x y z
N MET A 1 20.96 -23.85 -28.35
CA MET A 1 22.27 -23.28 -27.94
C MET A 1 22.03 -22.39 -26.74
N LYS A 2 22.77 -22.52 -25.63
CA LYS A 2 22.64 -21.59 -24.50
C LYS A 2 23.18 -20.23 -24.93
N LYS A 3 22.32 -19.22 -25.02
CA LYS A 3 22.72 -17.86 -25.34
C LYS A 3 23.05 -17.15 -24.03
N GLU A 4 24.27 -16.65 -23.90
CA GLU A 4 24.74 -15.96 -22.70
C GLU A 4 25.14 -14.53 -23.05
N VAL A 5 24.67 -13.57 -22.27
CA VAL A 5 25.05 -12.16 -22.38
C VAL A 5 25.73 -11.75 -21.09
N TYR A 6 26.99 -11.37 -21.21
CA TYR A 6 27.80 -10.96 -20.07
C TYR A 6 27.62 -9.48 -19.76
N LEU A 7 27.46 -9.19 -18.46
CA LEU A 7 27.52 -7.86 -17.89
C LEU A 7 28.95 -7.57 -17.44
N TYR A 8 29.47 -6.42 -17.85
CA TYR A 8 30.82 -5.97 -17.55
C TYR A 8 30.79 -4.76 -16.63
N ALA A 9 31.78 -4.64 -15.74
CA ALA A 9 31.94 -3.47 -14.90
C ALA A 9 32.20 -2.22 -15.76
N PRO A 10 31.34 -1.19 -15.71
CA PRO A 10 31.55 0.03 -16.51
C PRO A 10 32.67 0.90 -15.95
N CYS A 11 33.05 0.71 -14.69
CA CYS A 11 34.07 1.46 -13.97
C CYS A 11 34.67 0.60 -12.86
N ASP A 12 35.78 1.06 -12.27
CA ASP A 12 36.30 0.48 -11.04
C ASP A 12 35.33 0.79 -9.89
N GLY A 13 35.11 -0.15 -8.96
CA GLY A 13 34.21 0.09 -7.84
C GLY A 13 33.91 -1.13 -6.99
N VAL A 14 32.84 -1.04 -6.19
CA VAL A 14 32.33 -2.14 -5.37
C VAL A 14 30.93 -2.51 -5.83
N ILE A 15 30.70 -3.79 -6.11
CA ILE A 15 29.40 -4.27 -6.56
C ILE A 15 28.57 -4.75 -5.39
N LYS A 16 27.30 -4.38 -5.40
CA LYS A 16 26.30 -4.80 -4.43
C LYS A 16 25.03 -5.25 -5.14
N ASP A 17 24.26 -6.09 -4.45
CA ASP A 17 22.97 -6.56 -4.94
C ASP A 17 22.00 -5.38 -5.08
N ILE A 18 21.26 -5.33 -6.19
CA ILE A 18 20.33 -4.23 -6.51
C ILE A 18 19.32 -3.96 -5.38
N THR A 19 18.96 -4.97 -4.58
CA THR A 19 18.01 -4.84 -3.45
C THR A 19 18.51 -3.97 -2.30
N PHE A 20 19.82 -3.68 -2.22
CA PHE A 20 20.40 -2.80 -1.19
C PHE A 20 20.52 -1.34 -1.62
N ILE A 21 20.15 -1.01 -2.85
CA ILE A 21 20.17 0.37 -3.31
C ILE A 21 19.11 1.20 -2.57
N GLN A 22 19.39 2.49 -2.36
CA GLN A 22 18.50 3.37 -1.59
C GLN A 22 17.21 3.76 -2.34
N ASP A 23 17.16 3.52 -3.64
CA ASP A 23 16.02 3.81 -4.50
C ASP A 23 15.04 2.63 -4.57
N GLU A 24 13.74 2.88 -4.32
CA GLU A 24 12.72 1.84 -4.23
C GLU A 24 12.37 1.20 -5.59
N ALA A 25 12.45 1.96 -6.70
CA ALA A 25 12.14 1.44 -8.02
C ALA A 25 13.18 0.41 -8.47
N PHE A 26 14.45 0.67 -8.16
CA PHE A 26 15.54 -0.28 -8.39
C PHE A 26 15.56 -1.42 -7.35
N ALA A 27 15.38 -1.12 -6.05
CA ALA A 27 15.44 -2.13 -4.99
C ALA A 27 14.31 -3.18 -5.07
N SER A 28 13.14 -2.79 -5.58
CA SER A 28 12.00 -3.68 -5.83
C SER A 28 12.12 -4.47 -7.14
N LYS A 29 13.16 -4.21 -7.95
CA LYS A 29 13.36 -4.75 -9.30
C LYS A 29 12.25 -4.39 -10.30
N ALA A 30 11.45 -3.36 -10.02
CA ALA A 30 10.39 -2.89 -10.90
C ALA A 30 10.92 -2.35 -12.24
N LEU A 31 12.18 -1.93 -12.29
CA LEU A 31 12.87 -1.46 -13.49
C LEU A 31 13.72 -2.54 -14.17
N GLY A 32 13.78 -3.76 -13.61
CA GLY A 32 14.59 -4.84 -14.15
C GLY A 32 15.41 -5.62 -13.13
N GLU A 33 15.86 -6.81 -13.54
CA GLU A 33 16.90 -7.58 -12.83
C GLU A 33 18.29 -6.98 -13.11
N GLY A 34 19.15 -6.93 -12.09
CA GLY A 34 20.49 -6.35 -12.23
C GLY A 34 21.26 -6.21 -10.92
N ILE A 35 22.23 -5.28 -10.93
CA ILE A 35 23.12 -4.97 -9.81
C ILE A 35 23.40 -3.47 -9.76
N PHE A 36 24.01 -2.99 -8.68
CA PHE A 36 24.55 -1.63 -8.67
C PHE A 36 26.03 -1.61 -8.28
N ILE A 37 26.73 -0.60 -8.78
CA ILE A 37 28.14 -0.34 -8.49
C ILE A 37 28.30 0.96 -7.71
N GLU A 38 29.12 0.94 -6.66
CA GLU A 38 29.65 2.14 -6.03
C GLU A 38 31.00 2.46 -6.68
N PRO A 39 31.07 3.48 -7.55
CA PRO A 39 32.21 3.71 -8.40
C PRO A 39 33.38 4.34 -7.64
N SER A 40 34.60 3.96 -8.03
CA SER A 40 35.86 4.55 -7.58
C SER A 40 36.65 5.22 -8.72
N SER A 41 36.32 4.95 -9.99
CA SER A 41 36.86 5.67 -11.16
C SER A 41 35.80 6.56 -11.82
N ASN A 42 36.21 7.72 -12.33
CA ASN A 42 35.32 8.75 -12.87
C ASN A 42 34.92 8.56 -14.34
N ILE A 43 35.56 7.65 -15.08
CA ILE A 43 35.21 7.33 -16.47
C ILE A 43 34.38 6.04 -16.51
N PHE A 44 33.19 6.12 -17.11
CA PHE A 44 32.28 5.00 -17.30
C PHE A 44 32.30 4.52 -18.75
N HIS A 45 32.34 3.20 -18.91
CA HIS A 45 32.32 2.51 -20.19
C HIS A 45 30.98 1.80 -20.40
N ALA A 46 30.73 1.26 -21.60
CA ALA A 46 29.53 0.47 -21.81
C ALA A 46 29.54 -0.76 -20.88
N PRO A 47 28.42 -1.09 -20.21
CA PRO A 47 28.37 -2.21 -19.28
C PRO A 47 28.06 -3.56 -19.95
N ILE A 48 28.05 -3.61 -21.29
CA ILE A 48 27.67 -4.78 -22.08
C ILE A 48 28.68 -5.01 -23.21
N GLY A 49 28.56 -6.14 -23.91
CA GLY A 49 29.31 -6.43 -25.14
C GLY A 49 29.04 -5.44 -26.27
N GLN A 50 29.14 -5.89 -27.52
CA GLN A 50 28.78 -5.07 -28.67
C GLN A 50 27.30 -4.66 -28.57
N ALA A 51 27.02 -3.36 -28.52
CA ALA A 51 25.68 -2.79 -28.39
C ALA A 51 25.64 -1.39 -29.00
N LYS A 52 24.44 -0.91 -29.32
CA LYS A 52 24.18 0.45 -29.78
C LYS A 52 23.66 1.30 -28.61
N ILE A 53 24.12 2.55 -28.49
CA ILE A 53 23.49 3.49 -27.54
C ILE A 53 22.15 3.93 -28.13
N ALA A 54 21.05 3.41 -27.60
CA ALA A 54 19.70 3.69 -28.07
C ALA A 54 19.18 5.05 -27.59
N LEU A 55 19.51 5.43 -26.35
CA LEU A 55 19.07 6.68 -25.74
C LEU A 55 20.06 7.13 -24.66
N ILE A 56 20.31 8.45 -24.61
CA ILE A 56 20.95 9.12 -23.49
C ILE A 56 19.92 10.11 -22.95
N ALA A 57 19.64 10.07 -21.64
CA ALA A 57 18.71 11.01 -21.03
C ALA A 57 19.21 12.46 -21.15
N ASP A 58 18.30 13.44 -21.22
CA ASP A 58 18.64 14.86 -21.42
C ASP A 58 19.62 15.41 -20.36
N THR A 59 19.46 14.95 -19.12
CA THR A 59 20.35 15.33 -18.00
C THR A 59 21.56 14.39 -17.86
N LYS A 60 21.82 13.54 -18.87
CA LYS A 60 23.02 12.70 -19.05
C LYS A 60 23.32 11.70 -17.93
N HIS A 61 22.35 11.44 -17.06
CA HIS A 61 22.50 10.52 -15.92
C HIS A 61 22.14 9.08 -16.27
N ALA A 62 21.44 8.83 -17.39
CA ALA A 62 20.96 7.51 -17.77
C ALA A 62 21.24 7.20 -19.23
N TYR A 63 21.62 5.95 -19.48
CA TYR A 63 22.06 5.44 -20.77
C TYR A 63 21.37 4.11 -21.06
N TYR A 64 20.71 4.02 -22.21
CA TYR A 64 20.08 2.81 -22.70
C TYR A 64 20.93 2.20 -23.81
N PHE A 65 21.28 0.93 -23.65
CA PHE A 65 22.03 0.14 -24.62
C PHE A 65 21.11 -0.91 -25.22
N GLU A 66 21.18 -1.08 -26.53
CA GLU A 66 20.40 -2.04 -27.29
C GLU A 66 21.34 -2.99 -28.06
N GLN A 67 21.13 -4.29 -27.89
CA GLN A 67 21.82 -5.33 -28.66
C GLN A 67 20.99 -5.81 -29.85
N GLU A 68 21.65 -6.35 -30.88
CA GLU A 68 20.99 -6.87 -32.11
C GLU A 68 19.91 -7.94 -31.82
N ASP A 69 19.97 -8.56 -30.64
CA ASP A 69 19.04 -9.57 -30.17
C ASP A 69 17.80 -9.02 -29.45
N GLY A 70 17.60 -7.69 -29.47
CA GLY A 70 16.48 -7.01 -28.82
C GLY A 70 16.62 -6.82 -27.31
N LEU A 71 17.79 -7.13 -26.74
CA LEU A 71 18.10 -6.96 -25.32
C LEU A 71 18.41 -5.49 -25.04
N GLN A 72 17.64 -4.89 -24.13
CA GLN A 72 17.82 -3.51 -23.70
C GLN A 72 18.32 -3.44 -22.26
N LEU A 73 19.38 -2.65 -22.04
CA LEU A 73 20.05 -2.48 -20.76
C LEU A 73 20.07 -1.01 -20.37
N LEU A 74 19.68 -0.72 -19.13
CA LEU A 74 19.72 0.61 -18.52
C LEU A 74 20.90 0.72 -17.57
N MET A 75 21.75 1.72 -17.77
CA MET A 75 22.75 2.18 -16.79
C MET A 75 22.38 3.56 -16.31
N HIS A 76 22.13 3.71 -15.01
CA HIS A 76 21.80 4.98 -14.38
C HIS A 76 22.96 5.36 -13.47
N ILE A 77 23.65 6.46 -13.76
CA ILE A 77 24.83 6.92 -13.03
C ILE A 77 24.41 7.90 -11.94
N GLY A 78 24.68 7.54 -10.69
CA GLY A 78 24.32 8.31 -9.51
C GLY A 78 22.82 8.41 -9.26
N LEU A 79 22.39 8.38 -7.99
CA LEU A 79 20.98 8.56 -7.66
C LEU A 79 20.69 10.04 -7.42
N GLU A 80 19.49 10.47 -7.84
CA GLU A 80 19.00 11.85 -7.72
C GLU A 80 19.79 12.91 -8.53
N THR A 81 20.71 12.50 -9.40
CA THR A 81 21.53 13.43 -10.20
C THR A 81 20.77 14.12 -11.33
N VAL A 82 19.51 13.75 -11.57
CA VAL A 82 18.61 14.42 -12.52
C VAL A 82 18.51 15.92 -12.21
N GLY A 83 18.48 16.29 -10.92
CA GLY A 83 18.41 17.68 -10.47
C GLY A 83 19.64 18.53 -10.79
N LEU A 84 20.75 17.90 -11.21
CA LEU A 84 21.99 18.57 -11.58
C LEU A 84 22.04 19.00 -13.06
N ASN A 85 20.96 18.75 -13.83
CA ASN A 85 20.79 19.21 -15.21
C ASN A 85 21.98 18.88 -16.14
N GLY A 86 22.63 17.74 -15.96
CA GLY A 86 23.74 17.32 -16.81
C GLY A 86 25.09 17.98 -16.51
N ALA A 87 25.19 18.86 -15.51
CA ALA A 87 26.44 19.53 -15.12
C ALA A 87 27.61 18.58 -14.77
N PRO A 88 27.42 17.46 -14.03
CA PRO A 88 28.53 16.58 -13.68
C PRO A 88 28.95 15.63 -14.81
N TYR A 89 28.28 15.65 -15.97
CA TYR A 89 28.43 14.63 -17.02
C TYR A 89 29.01 15.20 -18.30
N LYS A 90 30.23 14.76 -18.63
CA LYS A 90 30.90 15.06 -19.89
C LYS A 90 30.82 13.83 -20.80
N LEU A 91 30.01 13.94 -21.86
CA LEU A 91 29.78 12.85 -22.80
C LEU A 91 31.03 12.57 -23.62
N LEU A 92 31.35 11.28 -23.77
CA LEU A 92 32.42 10.76 -24.62
C LEU A 92 31.87 9.95 -25.80
N ALA A 93 30.58 9.57 -25.76
CA ALA A 93 29.84 8.89 -26.82
C ALA A 93 28.47 9.54 -27.06
N GLN A 94 27.90 9.30 -28.25
CA GLN A 94 26.63 9.88 -28.70
C GLN A 94 25.56 8.80 -28.97
N VAL A 95 24.29 9.21 -29.02
CA VAL A 95 23.19 8.31 -29.40
C VAL A 95 23.41 7.78 -30.81
N ASN A 96 23.18 6.48 -31.01
CA ASN A 96 23.47 5.67 -32.19
C ASN A 96 24.91 5.18 -32.36
N ASP A 97 25.85 5.51 -31.47
CA ASP A 97 27.19 4.93 -31.52
C ASP A 97 27.15 3.44 -31.21
N ASN A 98 27.92 2.65 -31.99
CA ASN A 98 28.21 1.26 -31.70
C ASN A 98 29.34 1.19 -30.68
N VAL A 99 29.05 0.65 -29.50
CA VAL A 99 29.95 0.60 -28.36
C VAL A 99 30.20 -0.83 -27.90
N THR A 100 31.30 -1.02 -27.19
CA THR A 100 31.63 -2.26 -26.48
C THR A 100 32.01 -1.93 -25.05
N TRP A 101 32.18 -2.94 -24.20
CA TRP A 101 32.66 -2.73 -22.83
C TRP A 101 34.01 -2.00 -22.71
N LYS A 102 34.76 -1.85 -23.82
CA LYS A 102 35.99 -1.05 -23.88
C LYS A 102 35.77 0.41 -24.26
N SER A 103 34.58 0.78 -24.72
CA SER A 103 34.26 2.12 -25.21
C SER A 103 33.90 3.04 -24.04
N PRO A 104 34.61 4.16 -23.85
CA PRO A 104 34.25 5.14 -22.84
C PRO A 104 32.98 5.91 -23.28
N ILE A 105 32.05 6.11 -22.34
CA ILE A 105 30.72 6.67 -22.60
C ILE A 105 30.59 8.05 -21.98
N VAL A 106 31.06 8.21 -20.74
CA VAL A 106 30.90 9.46 -19.99
C VAL A 106 31.96 9.57 -18.90
N GLU A 107 32.47 10.79 -18.73
CA GLU A 107 33.29 11.22 -17.61
C GLU A 107 32.41 11.96 -16.59
N VAL A 108 32.55 11.60 -15.31
CA VAL A 108 31.66 12.01 -14.23
C VAL A 108 32.42 12.78 -13.14
N ASP A 109 31.95 13.98 -12.81
CA ASP A 109 32.47 14.76 -11.68
C ASP A 109 31.87 14.28 -10.36
N PHE A 110 32.64 13.48 -9.60
CA PHE A 110 32.22 12.93 -8.32
C PHE A 110 32.11 13.97 -7.21
N ASP A 111 32.93 15.02 -7.26
CA ASP A 111 32.92 16.06 -6.25
C ASP A 111 31.65 16.89 -6.36
N LEU A 112 31.22 17.19 -7.60
CA LEU A 112 29.95 17.87 -7.85
C LEU A 112 28.75 17.04 -7.37
N ILE A 113 28.74 15.72 -7.59
CA ILE A 113 27.66 14.84 -7.12
C ILE A 113 27.63 14.77 -5.59
N LYS A 114 28.78 14.59 -4.92
CA LYS A 114 28.88 14.53 -3.45
C LYS A 114 28.52 15.86 -2.78
N ASN A 115 28.98 16.98 -3.33
CA ASN A 115 28.68 18.33 -2.80
C ASN A 115 27.18 18.65 -2.84
N ASN A 116 26.44 18.07 -3.79
CA ASN A 116 24.99 18.19 -3.89
C ASN A 116 24.22 17.11 -3.11
N LYS A 117 24.90 16.32 -2.26
CA LYS A 117 24.32 15.24 -1.44
C LYS A 117 23.63 14.12 -2.24
N CYS A 118 23.99 13.96 -3.51
CA CYS A 118 23.52 12.87 -4.36
C CYS A 118 24.38 11.62 -4.13
N SER A 119 23.78 10.43 -4.33
CA SER A 119 24.53 9.17 -4.22
C SER A 119 25.28 8.88 -5.50
N LEU A 120 26.48 8.31 -5.40
CA LEU A 120 27.24 7.80 -6.54
C LEU A 120 26.83 6.39 -6.97
N ALA A 121 25.88 5.76 -6.27
CA ALA A 121 25.41 4.42 -6.62
C ALA A 121 24.85 4.41 -8.05
N THR A 122 25.39 3.52 -8.88
CA THR A 122 25.06 3.40 -10.30
C THR A 122 24.39 2.05 -10.55
N PRO A 123 23.04 1.97 -10.60
CA PRO A 123 22.36 0.74 -10.95
C PRO A 123 22.47 0.44 -12.44
N ILE A 124 22.58 -0.86 -12.75
CA ILE A 124 22.65 -1.43 -14.09
C ILE A 124 21.63 -2.57 -14.15
N VAL A 125 20.56 -2.40 -14.92
CA VAL A 125 19.41 -3.31 -14.97
C VAL A 125 18.97 -3.61 -16.40
N MET A 126 18.44 -4.81 -16.62
CA MET A 126 17.82 -5.19 -17.89
C MET A 126 16.37 -4.73 -17.94
N ASP A 127 15.96 -4.10 -19.04
CA ASP A 127 14.57 -3.64 -19.22
C ASP A 127 13.57 -4.79 -19.06
N VAL A 128 12.51 -4.55 -18.28
CA VAL A 128 11.45 -5.52 -17.95
C VAL A 128 10.82 -6.14 -19.20
N ASN A 129 10.68 -5.38 -20.30
CA ASN A 129 10.12 -5.89 -21.55
C ASN A 129 11.02 -6.94 -22.22
N SER A 130 12.32 -6.95 -21.89
CA SER A 130 13.32 -7.88 -22.40
C SER A 130 13.51 -9.13 -21.49
N THR A 131 12.91 -9.18 -20.30
CA THR A 131 13.24 -10.20 -19.27
C THR A 131 12.54 -11.56 -19.39
N LYS A 132 11.51 -11.72 -20.24
CA LYS A 132 10.59 -12.87 -20.18
C LYS A 132 11.24 -14.28 -20.28
N ASN A 133 12.44 -14.39 -20.85
CA ASN A 133 13.17 -15.65 -21.05
C ASN A 133 14.64 -15.60 -20.60
N TRP A 134 15.05 -14.57 -19.86
CA TRP A 134 16.44 -14.37 -19.43
C TRP A 134 16.56 -14.46 -17.92
N VAL A 135 17.46 -15.33 -17.44
CA VAL A 135 17.77 -15.47 -16.01
C VAL A 135 19.08 -14.75 -15.73
N PHE A 136 19.06 -13.80 -14.80
CA PHE A 136 20.26 -13.09 -14.36
C PHE A 136 20.99 -13.84 -13.25
N LYS A 137 22.30 -13.98 -13.38
CA LYS A 137 23.18 -14.49 -12.33
C LYS A 137 24.33 -13.52 -12.12
N ALA A 138 24.44 -12.97 -10.91
CA ALA A 138 25.60 -12.18 -10.51
C ALA A 138 26.83 -13.10 -10.34
N LEU A 139 27.96 -12.73 -10.95
CA LEU A 139 29.21 -13.49 -10.90
C LEU A 139 30.13 -13.05 -9.76
N LYS A 140 30.04 -11.77 -9.36
CA LYS A 140 30.78 -11.19 -8.23
C LYS A 140 29.83 -10.30 -7.41
N LEU A 141 29.55 -10.69 -6.17
CA LEU A 141 28.77 -9.92 -5.20
C LEU A 141 29.66 -9.48 -4.03
N ASN A 142 29.53 -8.22 -3.60
CA ASN A 142 30.25 -7.62 -2.48
C ASN A 142 31.79 -7.58 -2.63
N GLY A 143 32.29 -7.65 -3.87
CA GLY A 143 33.71 -7.59 -4.20
C GLY A 143 34.11 -6.28 -4.88
N LYS A 144 35.40 -5.92 -4.76
CA LYS A 144 36.02 -4.87 -5.59
C LYS A 144 36.16 -5.40 -7.01
N VAL A 145 35.82 -4.57 -7.99
CA VAL A 145 35.93 -4.89 -9.42
C VAL A 145 36.72 -3.81 -10.13
N LYS A 146 37.39 -4.21 -11.21
CA LYS A 146 37.99 -3.28 -12.17
C LYS A 146 37.11 -3.18 -13.42
N GLN A 147 37.18 -2.05 -14.10
CA GLN A 147 36.53 -1.84 -15.40
C GLN A 147 36.84 -3.02 -16.34
N GLY A 148 35.79 -3.57 -16.97
CA GLY A 148 35.91 -4.73 -17.85
C GLY A 148 35.86 -6.10 -17.16
N ASP A 149 35.80 -6.17 -15.82
CA ASP A 149 35.51 -7.43 -15.13
C ASP A 149 34.11 -7.94 -15.49
N LYS A 150 33.96 -9.26 -15.63
CA LYS A 150 32.64 -9.91 -15.74
C LYS A 150 31.96 -9.94 -14.38
N ILE A 151 30.78 -9.34 -14.29
CA ILE A 151 30.10 -9.08 -13.01
C ILE A 151 28.72 -9.71 -12.94
N GLY A 152 28.13 -10.04 -14.08
CA GLY A 152 26.91 -10.81 -14.19
C GLY A 152 26.82 -11.52 -15.54
N VAL A 153 25.92 -12.47 -15.63
CA VAL A 153 25.56 -13.13 -16.88
C VAL A 153 24.04 -13.27 -16.94
N TRP A 154 23.45 -12.91 -18.07
CA TRP A 154 22.10 -13.29 -18.43
C TRP A 154 22.17 -14.54 -19.30
N THR A 155 21.48 -15.59 -18.88
CA THR A 155 21.38 -16.83 -19.67
C THR A 155 19.96 -16.92 -20.23
N TYR A 156 19.87 -17.06 -21.55
CA TYR A 156 18.61 -17.35 -22.22
C TYR A 156 18.26 -18.81 -21.98
N GLU A 157 17.18 -19.04 -21.25
CA GLU A 157 16.62 -20.38 -21.06
C GLU A 157 15.49 -20.59 -22.05
N GLU A 158 15.79 -21.31 -23.13
CA GLU A 158 14.76 -21.91 -23.98
C GLU A 158 14.12 -23.03 -23.16
N LYS A 159 12.94 -22.78 -22.60
CA LYS A 159 12.22 -23.78 -21.79
C LYS A 159 11.75 -24.95 -22.67
N ILE A 160 12.65 -25.90 -22.88
CA ILE A 160 12.31 -27.31 -23.12
C ILE A 160 13.20 -28.10 -22.16
N ASN A 161 12.70 -28.34 -20.94
CA ASN A 161 13.46 -29.02 -19.91
C ASN A 161 12.84 -30.39 -19.60
N GLN A 162 13.28 -31.42 -20.32
CA GLN A 162 12.86 -32.82 -20.08
C GLN A 162 13.40 -33.39 -18.75
N GLN A 163 14.36 -32.73 -18.10
CA GLN A 163 14.86 -33.14 -16.78
C GLN A 163 14.09 -32.51 -15.61
N GLU A 164 13.42 -31.37 -15.82
CA GLU A 164 12.39 -30.85 -14.89
C GLU A 164 11.20 -31.80 -14.77
N ILE A 165 10.85 -32.55 -15.82
CA ILE A 165 9.75 -33.53 -15.77
C ILE A 165 10.04 -34.62 -14.73
N ILE A 166 11.29 -35.06 -14.59
CA ILE A 166 11.62 -36.22 -13.73
C ILE A 166 11.69 -35.83 -12.24
N GLU A 167 12.12 -34.60 -11.93
CA GLU A 167 12.23 -34.11 -10.55
C GLU A 167 10.92 -33.44 -10.05
N ILE A 168 10.14 -32.79 -10.94
CA ILE A 168 8.78 -32.33 -10.64
C ILE A 168 7.83 -33.53 -10.42
N VAL A 169 8.02 -34.64 -11.14
CA VAL A 169 7.21 -35.86 -10.94
C VAL A 169 7.42 -36.46 -9.53
N ARG A 170 8.60 -36.25 -8.93
CA ARG A 170 8.93 -36.75 -7.59
C ARG A 170 8.53 -35.83 -6.43
N SER A 171 8.33 -34.52 -6.65
CA SER A 171 7.97 -33.58 -5.57
C SER A 171 6.52 -33.08 -5.60
N LYS A 172 5.74 -33.34 -6.66
CA LYS A 172 4.30 -33.01 -6.67
C LYS A 172 3.57 -33.77 -5.55
N GLY A 173 3.13 -33.04 -4.53
CA GLY A 173 2.32 -33.58 -3.44
C GLY A 173 1.07 -34.27 -3.98
N LYS A 174 0.68 -35.40 -3.37
CA LYS A 174 -0.50 -36.20 -3.75
C LYS A 174 -1.73 -35.32 -4.07
N TYR A 175 -1.97 -34.28 -3.26
CA TYR A 175 -3.12 -33.39 -3.40
C TYR A 175 -2.99 -32.36 -4.52
N GLN A 176 -1.77 -31.92 -4.86
CA GLN A 176 -1.52 -30.98 -5.95
C GLN A 176 -1.80 -31.64 -7.31
N LYS A 177 -1.39 -32.91 -7.50
CA LYS A 177 -1.73 -33.69 -8.70
C LYS A 177 -3.25 -33.81 -8.87
N VAL A 178 -3.95 -34.11 -7.77
CA VAL A 178 -5.41 -34.23 -7.76
C VAL A 178 -6.09 -32.89 -8.06
N ALA A 179 -5.58 -31.79 -7.52
CA ALA A 179 -6.10 -30.44 -7.79
C ALA A 179 -5.96 -30.05 -9.27
N GLU A 180 -4.81 -30.33 -9.89
CA GLU A 180 -4.58 -30.10 -11.33
C GLU A 180 -5.52 -30.96 -12.20
N GLN A 181 -5.71 -32.23 -11.84
CA GLN A 181 -6.62 -33.14 -12.55
C GLN A 181 -8.08 -32.67 -12.47
N ILE A 182 -8.52 -32.20 -11.30
CA ILE A 182 -9.88 -31.66 -11.13
C ILE A 182 -10.04 -30.38 -11.96
N LEU A 183 -9.07 -29.46 -11.94
CA LEU A 183 -9.12 -28.22 -12.73
C LEU A 183 -9.10 -28.48 -14.24
N ALA A 184 -8.37 -29.49 -14.71
CA ALA A 184 -8.37 -29.90 -16.11
C ALA A 184 -9.74 -30.46 -16.52
N ALA A 185 -10.30 -31.37 -15.71
CA ALA A 185 -11.54 -32.04 -16.02
C ALA A 185 -12.79 -31.13 -15.95
N ILE A 186 -12.70 -29.97 -15.29
CA ILE A 186 -13.78 -28.97 -15.33
C ILE A 186 -13.66 -27.97 -16.50
N GLY A 187 -12.70 -28.13 -17.42
CA GLY A 187 -12.51 -27.20 -18.55
C GLY A 187 -11.49 -26.09 -18.31
N GLY A 188 -10.61 -26.24 -17.31
CA GLY A 188 -9.49 -25.35 -17.02
C GLY A 188 -9.76 -24.30 -15.93
N LYS A 189 -8.71 -23.53 -15.58
CA LYS A 189 -8.72 -22.55 -14.48
C LYS A 189 -9.82 -21.48 -14.61
N GLY A 190 -10.22 -21.16 -15.83
CA GLY A 190 -11.19 -20.11 -16.14
C GLY A 190 -12.65 -20.54 -16.06
N ASN A 191 -12.95 -21.85 -15.95
CA ASN A 191 -14.33 -22.35 -15.96
C ASN A 191 -14.91 -22.55 -14.54
N GLN A 192 -14.51 -21.69 -13.60
CA GLN A 192 -15.05 -21.69 -12.25
C GLN A 192 -15.14 -20.26 -11.70
N ASN A 193 -16.19 -19.97 -10.95
CA ASN A 193 -16.40 -18.68 -10.30
C ASN A 193 -15.99 -18.72 -8.81
N SER A 194 -16.19 -19.85 -8.14
CA SER A 194 -15.74 -20.07 -6.78
C SER A 194 -15.44 -21.54 -6.49
N VAL A 195 -14.41 -21.75 -5.65
CA VAL A 195 -14.05 -23.07 -5.11
C VAL A 195 -14.09 -23.02 -3.59
N TYR A 196 -14.82 -23.94 -2.98
CA TYR A 196 -14.87 -24.11 -1.53
C TYR A 196 -15.13 -25.58 -1.20
N ASN A 197 -15.09 -25.96 0.08
CA ASN A 197 -15.35 -27.34 0.47
C ASN A 197 -16.25 -27.42 1.71
N CYS A 198 -17.04 -28.48 1.78
CA CYS A 198 -17.65 -28.94 3.03
C CYS A 198 -16.77 -30.03 3.67
N MET A 199 -17.35 -30.87 4.53
CA MET A 199 -16.66 -31.92 5.27
C MET A 199 -16.11 -33.06 4.38
N THR A 200 -16.83 -33.43 3.31
CA THR A 200 -16.42 -34.55 2.43
C THR A 200 -16.43 -34.20 0.94
N ARG A 201 -16.86 -32.99 0.58
CA ARG A 201 -17.10 -32.59 -0.82
C ARG A 201 -16.40 -31.29 -1.16
N LEU A 202 -15.77 -31.26 -2.33
CA LEU A 202 -15.25 -30.07 -2.97
C LEU A 202 -16.37 -29.51 -3.83
N ARG A 203 -16.72 -28.24 -3.62
CA ARG A 203 -17.80 -27.55 -4.32
C ARG A 203 -17.19 -26.50 -5.23
N ILE A 204 -17.52 -26.60 -6.51
CA ILE A 204 -17.02 -25.71 -7.55
C ILE A 204 -18.24 -25.14 -8.26
N LYS A 205 -18.40 -23.81 -8.25
CA LYS A 205 -19.39 -23.14 -9.09
C LYS A 205 -18.84 -23.01 -10.50
N ILE A 206 -19.44 -23.74 -11.43
CA ILE A 206 -19.03 -23.84 -12.83
C ILE A 206 -19.72 -22.74 -13.64
N ILE A 207 -18.97 -22.13 -14.56
CA ILE A 207 -19.50 -21.07 -15.45
C ILE A 207 -20.17 -21.69 -16.67
N ASP A 208 -19.48 -22.61 -17.35
CA ASP A 208 -20.00 -23.37 -18.49
C ASP A 208 -19.96 -24.88 -18.20
N GLN A 209 -21.13 -25.45 -18.01
CA GLN A 209 -21.28 -26.86 -17.69
C GLN A 209 -20.87 -27.79 -18.84
N LYS A 210 -20.87 -27.32 -20.10
CA LYS A 210 -20.55 -28.15 -21.26
C LYS A 210 -19.06 -28.51 -21.34
N LEU A 211 -18.21 -27.73 -20.69
CA LEU A 211 -16.77 -27.97 -20.64
C LEU A 211 -16.37 -28.95 -19.52
N VAL A 212 -17.32 -29.37 -18.69
CA VAL A 212 -17.06 -30.29 -17.57
C VAL A 212 -17.11 -31.74 -18.05
N ASN A 213 -15.98 -32.44 -17.90
CA ASN A 213 -15.84 -33.86 -18.16
C ASN A 213 -16.05 -34.67 -16.87
N CYS A 214 -17.30 -35.06 -16.63
CA CYS A 214 -17.69 -35.86 -15.46
C CYS A 214 -17.04 -37.26 -15.42
N ASP A 215 -16.71 -37.85 -16.57
CA ASP A 215 -16.13 -39.19 -16.63
C ASP A 215 -14.63 -39.18 -16.29
N GLU A 216 -13.91 -38.11 -16.63
CA GLU A 216 -12.54 -37.91 -16.16
C GLU A 216 -12.48 -37.65 -14.66
N LEU A 217 -13.42 -36.87 -14.12
CA LEU A 217 -13.49 -36.59 -12.68
C LEU A 217 -13.70 -37.88 -11.85
N LYS A 218 -14.48 -38.84 -12.34
CA LYS A 218 -14.69 -40.13 -11.66
C LYS A 218 -13.48 -41.06 -11.71
N LYS A 219 -12.55 -40.87 -12.65
CA LYS A 219 -11.33 -41.68 -12.79
C LYS A 219 -10.22 -41.28 -11.82
N ILE A 220 -10.36 -40.14 -11.15
CA ILE A 220 -9.39 -39.66 -10.16
C ILE A 220 -9.53 -40.52 -8.89
N GLU A 221 -8.43 -41.18 -8.46
CA GLU A 221 -8.41 -42.20 -7.39
C GLU A 221 -9.05 -41.74 -6.06
N VAL A 222 -8.97 -40.46 -5.73
CA VAL A 222 -9.50 -39.89 -4.48
C VAL A 222 -10.98 -39.50 -4.59
N VAL A 223 -11.56 -39.50 -5.79
CA VAL A 223 -12.95 -39.12 -6.04
C VAL A 223 -13.85 -40.34 -5.88
N LYS A 224 -14.71 -40.31 -4.87
CA LYS A 224 -15.67 -41.39 -4.53
C LYS A 224 -17.02 -41.23 -5.23
N GLY A 225 -17.28 -40.05 -5.80
CA GLY A 225 -18.53 -39.77 -6.49
C GLY A 225 -18.66 -38.31 -6.89
N LEU A 226 -19.64 -38.03 -7.74
CA LEU A 226 -19.99 -36.68 -8.17
C LEU A 226 -21.47 -36.44 -7.87
N ASN A 227 -21.79 -35.24 -7.43
CA ASN A 227 -23.16 -34.77 -7.33
C ASN A 227 -23.23 -33.38 -7.94
N GLN A 228 -24.32 -33.07 -8.63
CA GLN A 228 -24.48 -31.79 -9.31
C GLN A 228 -25.77 -31.13 -8.87
N ASN A 229 -25.69 -29.86 -8.48
CA ASN A 229 -26.83 -29.08 -8.01
C ASN A 229 -26.82 -27.71 -8.70
N GLY A 230 -27.53 -27.59 -9.81
CA GLY A 230 -27.53 -26.38 -10.64
C GLY A 230 -26.17 -26.10 -11.26
N ASP A 231 -25.65 -24.90 -11.01
CA ASP A 231 -24.32 -24.40 -11.40
C ASP A 231 -23.19 -24.93 -10.51
N GLU A 232 -23.51 -25.65 -9.43
CA GLU A 232 -22.53 -26.17 -8.48
C GLU A 232 -22.23 -27.66 -8.71
N LEU A 233 -20.99 -27.95 -9.06
CA LEU A 233 -20.43 -29.29 -9.13
C LEU A 233 -19.84 -29.69 -7.77
N GLN A 234 -20.30 -30.81 -7.21
CA GLN A 234 -19.81 -31.37 -5.95
C GLN A 234 -19.00 -32.64 -6.21
N VAL A 235 -17.69 -32.58 -5.99
CA VAL A 235 -16.78 -33.72 -6.07
C VAL A 235 -16.63 -34.34 -4.68
N ILE A 236 -17.10 -35.58 -4.51
CA ILE A 236 -17.07 -36.31 -3.24
C ILE A 236 -15.70 -36.96 -3.08
N ILE A 237 -14.94 -36.55 -2.06
CA ILE A 237 -13.54 -36.96 -1.82
C ILE A 237 -13.41 -37.64 -0.45
N GLY A 238 -13.95 -37.01 0.60
CA GLY A 238 -13.81 -37.45 2.00
C GLY A 238 -13.10 -36.41 2.86
N GLY A 239 -12.64 -36.81 4.06
CA GLY A 239 -12.10 -35.89 5.07
C GLY A 239 -10.82 -35.12 4.69
N GLU A 240 -10.17 -35.47 3.58
CA GLU A 240 -8.96 -34.79 3.08
C GLU A 240 -9.26 -33.67 2.09
N VAL A 241 -10.54 -33.38 1.83
CA VAL A 241 -10.98 -32.46 0.77
C VAL A 241 -10.45 -31.03 0.93
N TYR A 242 -10.22 -30.58 2.18
CA TYR A 242 -9.66 -29.25 2.44
C TYR A 242 -8.26 -29.09 1.88
N LYS A 243 -7.42 -30.15 1.92
CA LYS A 243 -6.05 -30.15 1.38
C LYS A 243 -6.06 -29.94 -0.13
N ILE A 244 -6.98 -30.62 -0.83
CA ILE A 244 -7.14 -30.49 -2.28
C ILE A 244 -7.68 -29.11 -2.63
N LYS A 245 -8.67 -28.61 -1.88
CA LYS A 245 -9.20 -27.25 -2.04
C LYS A 245 -8.12 -26.18 -1.87
N ASP A 246 -7.26 -26.30 -0.87
CA ASP A 246 -6.14 -25.38 -0.66
C ASP A 246 -5.18 -25.36 -1.86
N GLU A 247 -4.85 -26.53 -2.41
CA GLU A 247 -4.04 -26.64 -3.62
C GLU A 247 -4.74 -26.06 -4.86
N VAL A 248 -6.05 -26.29 -5.03
CA VAL A 248 -6.84 -25.68 -6.11
C VAL A 248 -6.79 -24.15 -6.03
N ILE A 249 -6.97 -23.57 -4.84
CA ILE A 249 -6.88 -22.12 -4.62
C ILE A 249 -5.45 -21.62 -4.91
N ASN A 250 -4.41 -22.31 -4.44
CA ASN A 250 -3.02 -21.94 -4.73
C ASN A 250 -2.72 -21.91 -6.23
N ILE A 251 -3.23 -22.90 -6.98
CA ILE A 251 -3.07 -22.99 -8.44
C ILE A 251 -3.82 -21.86 -9.17
N LEU A 252 -4.99 -21.45 -8.66
CA LEU A 252 -5.81 -20.36 -9.21
C LEU A 252 -5.21 -18.98 -8.91
N GLU A 253 -4.65 -18.77 -7.72
CA GLU A 253 -4.03 -17.51 -7.30
C GLU A 253 -2.62 -17.28 -7.89
N ASN A 254 -2.07 -18.23 -8.68
CA ASN A 254 -0.69 -18.20 -9.19
C ASN A 254 0.34 -17.90 -8.09
N LYS A 255 0.10 -18.35 -6.85
CA LYS A 255 1.13 -18.37 -5.82
C LYS A 255 2.07 -19.52 -6.15
N THR A 256 3.10 -19.23 -6.93
CA THR A 256 4.29 -20.08 -6.96
C THR A 256 4.78 -20.18 -5.52
N THR A 257 4.66 -21.36 -4.91
CA THR A 257 5.45 -21.72 -3.75
C THR A 257 6.91 -21.75 -4.18
N SER A 258 7.52 -20.57 -4.25
CA SER A 258 8.96 -20.42 -4.27
C SER A 258 9.45 -20.94 -2.93
N ASN A 259 9.87 -22.21 -2.92
CA ASN A 259 10.70 -22.78 -1.86
C ASN A 259 12.13 -22.21 -1.94
N ASP A 260 12.25 -20.89 -2.17
CA ASP A 260 13.49 -20.20 -1.93
C ASP A 260 13.66 -20.13 -0.42
N LYS A 261 14.64 -20.87 0.08
CA LYS A 261 15.26 -20.58 1.37
C LYS A 261 15.84 -19.17 1.27
N VAL A 262 15.00 -18.16 1.49
CA VAL A 262 15.43 -16.79 1.68
C VAL A 262 16.32 -16.78 2.91
N VAL A 263 17.60 -16.53 2.68
CA VAL A 263 18.56 -16.20 3.74
C VAL A 263 17.92 -15.08 4.57
N LYS A 264 17.55 -15.40 5.81
CA LYS A 264 16.93 -14.46 6.76
C LYS A 264 17.91 -13.32 7.06
N THR A 265 17.89 -12.26 6.26
CA THR A 265 18.44 -10.97 6.67
C THR A 265 17.47 -10.32 7.66
N LYS A 266 18.02 -9.76 8.75
CA LYS A 266 17.26 -9.03 9.76
C LYS A 266 16.67 -7.76 9.12
N THR A 267 15.49 -7.87 8.55
CA THR A 267 14.69 -6.72 8.11
C THR A 267 14.45 -5.82 9.34
N PRO A 268 14.71 -4.50 9.25
CA PRO A 268 14.46 -3.57 10.35
C PRO A 268 13.01 -3.73 10.84
N PHE A 269 12.81 -3.70 12.16
CA PHE A 269 11.50 -3.87 12.80
C PHE A 269 10.43 -2.94 12.19
N ARG A 270 10.81 -1.71 11.83
CA ARG A 270 9.96 -0.73 11.12
C ARG A 270 9.43 -1.24 9.77
N LYS A 271 10.24 -1.96 8.98
CA LYS A 271 9.85 -2.53 7.68
C LYS A 271 8.93 -3.75 7.80
N LYS A 272 8.84 -4.37 8.98
CA LYS A 272 7.90 -5.49 9.24
C LYS A 272 6.57 -5.02 9.81
N ILE A 273 6.59 -4.01 10.67
CA ILE A 273 5.37 -3.51 11.34
C ILE A 273 4.53 -2.62 10.45
N MET A 274 5.14 -1.73 9.65
CA MET A 274 4.37 -0.79 8.85
C MET A 274 3.41 -1.48 7.86
N PRO A 275 3.81 -2.55 7.15
CA PRO A 275 2.88 -3.31 6.30
C PRO A 275 1.79 -4.04 7.09
N ALA A 276 2.10 -4.52 8.31
CA ALA A 276 1.12 -5.19 9.17
C ALA A 276 0.08 -4.20 9.71
N VAL A 277 0.50 -3.03 10.19
CA VAL A 277 -0.39 -1.96 10.63
C VAL A 277 -1.26 -1.48 9.47
N ALA A 278 -0.67 -1.23 8.30
CA ALA A 278 -1.42 -0.85 7.11
C ALA A 278 -2.41 -1.94 6.67
N GLY A 279 -2.01 -3.21 6.67
CA GLY A 279 -2.87 -4.34 6.28
C GLY A 279 -4.03 -4.61 7.25
N ILE A 280 -3.87 -4.29 8.53
CA ILE A 280 -4.88 -4.52 9.57
C ILE A 280 -5.80 -3.30 9.76
N VAL A 281 -5.25 -2.08 9.78
CA VAL A 281 -5.98 -0.83 10.06
C VAL A 281 -6.74 -0.33 8.84
N THR A 282 -6.12 -0.33 7.65
CA THR A 282 -6.69 0.30 6.45
C THR A 282 -8.07 -0.26 6.08
N PRO A 283 -8.31 -1.58 6.11
CA PRO A 283 -9.64 -2.12 5.80
C PRO A 283 -10.71 -1.77 6.86
N ALA A 284 -10.33 -1.27 8.05
CA ALA A 284 -11.27 -0.80 9.08
C ALA A 284 -11.69 0.66 8.90
N ILE A 285 -10.98 1.45 8.08
CA ILE A 285 -11.24 2.89 7.88
C ILE A 285 -12.68 3.20 7.43
N PRO A 286 -13.31 2.45 6.51
CA PRO A 286 -14.69 2.73 6.11
C PRO A 286 -15.68 2.66 7.28
N VAL A 287 -15.49 1.71 8.21
CA VAL A 287 -16.34 1.57 9.40
C VAL A 287 -16.11 2.74 10.36
N LEU A 288 -14.85 3.10 10.61
CA LEU A 288 -14.51 4.27 11.42
C LEU A 288 -15.18 5.53 10.87
N LEU A 289 -14.98 5.83 9.59
CA LEU A 289 -15.54 7.01 8.92
C LEU A 289 -17.07 7.02 8.93
N GLY A 290 -17.70 5.90 8.58
CA GLY A 290 -19.15 5.77 8.56
C GLY A 290 -19.76 6.04 9.93
N THR A 291 -19.23 5.38 10.97
CA THR A 291 -19.74 5.55 12.34
C THR A 291 -19.46 6.94 12.90
N GLY A 292 -18.29 7.54 12.65
CA GLY A 292 -18.02 8.89 13.14
C GLY A 292 -18.86 9.97 12.46
N ILE A 293 -19.14 9.86 11.16
CA ILE A 293 -20.05 10.78 10.47
C ILE A 293 -21.46 10.65 11.06
N LEU A 294 -21.95 9.42 11.24
CA LEU A 294 -23.27 9.18 11.83
C LEU A 294 -23.37 9.66 13.29
N GLY A 295 -22.34 9.39 14.11
CA GLY A 295 -22.24 9.90 15.47
C GLY A 295 -22.17 11.42 15.53
N GLY A 296 -21.48 12.03 14.55
CA GLY A 296 -21.42 13.49 14.42
C GLY A 296 -22.76 14.12 14.07
N ILE A 297 -23.48 13.53 13.10
CA ILE A 297 -24.84 13.94 12.74
C ILE A 297 -25.78 13.77 13.95
N GLN A 298 -25.70 12.63 14.65
CA GLN A 298 -26.52 12.36 15.83
C GLN A 298 -26.27 13.42 16.92
N ALA A 299 -25.02 13.72 17.26
CA ALA A 299 -24.69 14.73 18.27
C ALA A 299 -25.15 16.13 17.85
N MET A 300 -25.06 16.48 16.56
CA MET A 300 -25.58 17.75 16.05
C MET A 300 -27.11 17.85 16.18
N LEU A 301 -27.84 16.80 15.82
CA LEU A 301 -29.30 16.78 15.95
C LEU A 301 -29.77 16.80 17.41
N VAL A 302 -29.00 16.19 18.32
CA VAL A 302 -29.23 16.32 19.77
C VAL A 302 -29.02 17.75 20.23
N ALA A 303 -27.96 18.42 19.76
CA ALA A 303 -27.70 19.81 20.10
C ALA A 303 -28.81 20.77 19.63
N PHE A 304 -29.47 20.49 18.50
CA PHE A 304 -30.63 21.24 18.00
C PHE A 304 -31.96 20.85 18.67
N GLY A 305 -31.96 19.89 19.61
CA GLY A 305 -33.18 19.40 20.27
C GLY A 305 -34.07 18.53 19.38
N VAL A 306 -33.61 18.12 18.19
CA VAL A 306 -34.34 17.25 17.27
C VAL A 306 -34.32 15.79 17.75
N LEU A 307 -33.18 15.36 18.29
CA LEU A 307 -32.99 14.03 18.87
C LEU A 307 -32.67 14.15 20.36
N GLN A 308 -32.84 13.04 21.08
CA GLN A 308 -32.45 12.88 22.48
C GLN A 308 -31.24 11.96 22.57
N ALA A 309 -30.34 12.24 23.52
CA ALA A 309 -29.28 11.31 23.90
C ALA A 309 -29.62 10.76 25.29
N PRO A 310 -29.28 9.50 25.60
CA PRO A 310 -29.57 8.92 26.90
C PRO A 310 -28.79 9.68 27.98
N GLY A 311 -29.52 10.12 29.01
CA GLY A 311 -28.95 10.75 30.20
C GLY A 311 -28.19 9.76 31.09
N LEU A 312 -27.62 10.28 32.19
CA LEU A 312 -26.97 9.46 33.22
C LEU A 312 -27.97 8.48 33.83
N GLY A 313 -27.81 7.19 33.53
CA GLY A 313 -28.68 6.10 34.02
C GLY A 313 -29.85 5.74 33.10
N GLU A 314 -30.06 6.49 32.02
CA GLU A 314 -31.05 6.15 30.99
C GLU A 314 -30.44 5.17 29.97
N THR A 315 -31.31 4.32 29.42
CA THR A 315 -30.94 3.35 28.41
C THR A 315 -31.50 3.76 27.05
N VAL A 316 -31.05 3.07 25.99
CA VAL A 316 -31.60 3.26 24.64
C VAL A 316 -33.11 2.98 24.58
N ALA A 317 -33.65 2.18 25.51
CA ALA A 317 -35.08 1.87 25.59
C ALA A 317 -35.93 3.08 26.03
N ASP A 318 -35.31 4.07 26.69
CA ASP A 318 -35.99 5.26 27.20
C ASP A 318 -36.07 6.38 26.15
N LEU A 319 -35.40 6.19 25.01
CA LEU A 319 -35.35 7.15 23.90
C LEU A 319 -36.48 6.91 22.89
N ASN A 320 -36.86 7.97 22.17
CA ASN A 320 -37.72 7.80 21.00
C ASN A 320 -37.03 6.97 19.90
N LEU A 321 -37.82 6.35 19.02
CA LEU A 321 -37.34 5.41 17.98
C LEU A 321 -36.17 5.98 17.16
N TRP A 322 -36.29 7.21 16.68
CA TRP A 322 -35.27 7.85 15.85
C TRP A 322 -34.00 8.17 16.63
N SER A 323 -34.13 8.65 17.87
CA SER A 323 -33.00 8.91 18.77
C SER A 323 -32.25 7.62 19.08
N ALA A 324 -32.97 6.53 19.35
CA ALA A 324 -32.40 5.21 19.56
C ALA A 324 -31.65 4.70 18.32
N ILE A 325 -32.25 4.76 17.13
CA ILE A 325 -31.61 4.31 15.88
C ILE A 325 -30.32 5.10 15.60
N PHE A 326 -30.39 6.43 15.65
CA PHE A 326 -29.22 7.28 15.40
C PHE A 326 -28.13 7.09 16.45
N TYR A 327 -28.51 6.93 17.72
CA TYR A 327 -27.56 6.66 18.79
C TYR A 327 -26.82 5.34 18.58
N VAL A 328 -27.54 4.25 18.28
CA VAL A 328 -26.97 2.93 18.02
C VAL A 328 -26.07 2.97 16.77
N ALA A 329 -26.56 3.53 15.66
CA ALA A 329 -25.81 3.61 14.41
C ALA A 329 -24.53 4.47 14.54
N GLY A 330 -24.59 5.52 15.35
CA GLY A 330 -23.46 6.43 15.61
C GLY A 330 -22.43 5.92 16.62
N LYS A 331 -22.72 4.86 17.39
CA LYS A 331 -21.82 4.34 18.42
C LYS A 331 -21.27 2.94 18.18
N VAL A 332 -22.11 2.01 17.73
CA VAL A 332 -21.78 0.57 17.68
C VAL A 332 -20.54 0.28 16.85
N GLY A 333 -20.33 0.99 15.72
CA GLY A 333 -19.15 0.72 14.89
C GLY A 333 -17.81 1.11 15.54
N LEU A 334 -17.80 2.05 16.49
CA LEU A 334 -16.61 2.39 17.28
C LEU A 334 -16.48 1.44 18.49
N GLU A 335 -17.58 1.12 19.16
CA GLU A 335 -17.60 0.22 20.32
C GLU A 335 -17.28 -1.24 19.94
N LEU A 336 -17.63 -1.67 18.73
CA LEU A 336 -17.34 -3.02 18.22
C LEU A 336 -16.26 -3.04 17.13
N ILE A 337 -15.47 -1.96 17.01
CA ILE A 337 -14.41 -1.88 15.99
C ILE A 337 -13.41 -3.04 16.09
N GLY A 338 -13.22 -3.55 17.31
CA GLY A 338 -12.41 -4.73 17.60
C GLY A 338 -12.75 -5.96 16.74
N LEU A 339 -14.03 -6.17 16.39
CA LEU A 339 -14.46 -7.27 15.52
C LEU A 339 -13.90 -7.16 14.10
N ILE A 340 -13.80 -5.94 13.58
CA ILE A 340 -13.20 -5.67 12.28
C ILE A 340 -11.69 -5.89 12.34
N PHE A 341 -11.04 -5.48 13.44
CA PHE A 341 -9.60 -5.66 13.63
C PHE A 341 -9.20 -7.13 13.77
N ILE A 342 -9.93 -7.95 14.52
CA ILE A 342 -9.63 -9.39 14.60
C ILE A 342 -9.86 -10.08 13.25
N TYR A 343 -10.92 -9.71 12.52
CA TYR A 343 -11.16 -10.19 11.17
C TYR A 343 -9.99 -9.85 10.23
N ASN A 344 -9.59 -8.57 10.20
CA ASN A 344 -8.49 -8.10 9.36
C ASN A 344 -7.16 -8.75 9.75
N THR A 345 -6.91 -8.94 11.05
CA THR A 345 -5.69 -9.58 11.55
C THR A 345 -5.60 -11.02 11.08
N VAL A 346 -6.66 -11.82 11.28
CA VAL A 346 -6.67 -13.22 10.85
C VAL A 346 -6.59 -13.33 9.33
N LYS A 347 -7.28 -12.44 8.60
CA LYS A 347 -7.21 -12.37 7.13
C LYS A 347 -5.81 -12.02 6.64
N TYR A 348 -5.16 -11.03 7.26
CA TYR A 348 -3.79 -10.61 6.93
C TYR A 348 -2.78 -11.74 7.14
N LEU A 349 -2.95 -12.55 8.19
CA LEU A 349 -2.11 -13.72 8.45
C LEU A 349 -2.41 -14.93 7.54
N GLY A 350 -3.51 -14.89 6.76
CA GLY A 350 -3.95 -16.00 5.93
C GLY A 350 -4.66 -17.12 6.69
N GLY A 351 -5.26 -16.81 7.85
CA GLY A 351 -6.13 -17.71 8.61
C GLY A 351 -7.60 -17.60 8.20
N ASN A 352 -8.49 -18.31 8.90
CA ASN A 352 -9.94 -18.24 8.69
C ASN A 352 -10.55 -17.04 9.46
N PRO A 353 -10.96 -15.95 8.77
CA PRO A 353 -11.42 -14.75 9.46
C PRO A 353 -12.74 -14.94 10.22
N ILE A 354 -13.57 -15.93 9.84
CA ILE A 354 -14.84 -16.23 10.51
C ILE A 354 -14.59 -16.71 11.94
N MET A 355 -13.55 -17.53 12.14
CA MET A 355 -13.14 -17.97 13.48
C MET A 355 -12.67 -16.79 14.33
N GLY A 356 -11.92 -15.85 13.73
CA GLY A 356 -11.53 -14.60 14.37
C GLY A 356 -12.75 -13.78 14.82
N ILE A 357 -13.73 -13.57 13.94
CA ILE A 357 -14.97 -12.84 14.30
C ILE A 357 -15.67 -13.53 15.47
N PHE A 358 -15.81 -14.86 15.46
CA PHE A 358 -16.47 -15.57 16.55
C PHE A 358 -15.77 -15.35 17.88
N VAL A 359 -14.45 -15.47 17.94
CA VAL A 359 -13.67 -15.15 19.15
C VAL A 359 -13.91 -13.71 19.58
N GLY A 360 -13.91 -12.77 18.63
CA GLY A 360 -14.24 -11.37 18.90
C GLY A 360 -15.62 -11.20 19.55
N MET A 361 -16.66 -11.84 19.00
CA MET A 361 -18.03 -11.78 19.53
C MET A 361 -18.14 -12.36 20.94
N VAL A 362 -17.36 -13.39 21.27
CA VAL A 362 -17.30 -13.93 22.64
C VAL A 362 -16.65 -12.91 23.58
N LEU A 363 -15.55 -12.28 23.16
CA LEU A 363 -14.81 -11.29 23.95
C LEU A 363 -15.56 -9.96 24.12
N THR A 364 -16.49 -9.63 23.22
CA THR A 364 -17.41 -8.48 23.34
C THR A 364 -18.83 -8.91 23.72
N SER A 365 -18.99 -10.11 24.30
CA SER A 365 -20.32 -10.61 24.59
C SER A 365 -21.00 -9.77 25.68
N ARG A 366 -22.29 -9.47 25.50
CA ARG A 366 -23.15 -8.90 26.55
C ARG A 366 -23.10 -9.67 27.87
N HIS A 367 -22.76 -10.96 27.82
CA HIS A 367 -22.65 -11.81 29.00
C HIS A 367 -21.39 -11.56 29.85
N LEU A 368 -20.38 -10.87 29.30
CA LEU A 368 -19.20 -10.41 30.04
C LEU A 368 -19.40 -9.01 30.65
N PHE A 369 -20.46 -8.30 30.30
CA PHE A 369 -20.73 -6.97 30.87
C PHE A 369 -21.13 -7.04 32.34
N GLY A 370 -20.61 -6.11 33.14
CA GLY A 370 -20.88 -6.04 34.58
C GLY A 370 -20.22 -7.15 35.39
N THR A 371 -19.53 -8.10 34.75
CA THR A 371 -18.73 -9.10 35.47
C THR A 371 -17.53 -8.41 36.12
N SER A 372 -17.42 -8.53 37.44
CA SER A 372 -16.34 -7.92 38.24
C SER A 372 -15.46 -9.01 38.85
N TRP A 373 -15.00 -9.94 38.01
CA TRP A 373 -14.11 -11.02 38.47
C TRP A 373 -12.70 -10.47 38.67
N VAL A 374 -12.37 -10.17 39.92
CA VAL A 374 -11.05 -9.67 40.30
C VAL A 374 -10.06 -10.83 40.31
N LEU A 375 -8.98 -10.71 39.53
CA LEU A 375 -7.87 -11.65 39.52
C LEU A 375 -6.85 -11.28 40.61
N PHE A 376 -6.46 -10.01 40.66
CA PHE A 376 -5.56 -9.46 41.68
C PHE A 376 -5.74 -7.94 41.76
N ASN A 377 -5.26 -7.33 42.85
CA ASN A 377 -5.26 -5.88 43.01
C ASN A 377 -3.88 -5.31 42.66
N LEU A 378 -3.87 -4.20 41.91
CA LEU A 378 -2.65 -3.47 41.58
C LEU A 378 -2.87 -1.98 41.88
N PHE A 379 -1.98 -1.39 42.68
CA PHE A 379 -2.10 0.00 43.20
C PHE A 379 -3.46 0.31 43.85
N GLY A 380 -4.05 -0.67 44.56
CA GLY A 380 -5.37 -0.53 45.18
C GLY A 380 -6.57 -0.65 44.23
N ASN A 381 -6.33 -0.88 42.93
CA ASN A 381 -7.38 -1.05 41.92
C ASN A 381 -7.50 -2.52 41.49
N PRO A 382 -8.73 -3.06 41.38
CA PRO A 382 -8.93 -4.43 40.93
C PRO A 382 -8.54 -4.60 39.46
N VAL A 383 -7.69 -5.58 39.18
CA VAL A 383 -7.41 -6.09 37.84
C VAL A 383 -8.25 -7.35 37.66
N GLY A 384 -9.18 -7.30 36.72
CA GLY A 384 -10.16 -8.37 36.53
C GLY A 384 -10.47 -8.66 35.07
N ILE A 385 -11.30 -9.68 34.89
CA ILE A 385 -11.85 -10.05 33.59
C ILE A 385 -13.07 -9.14 33.33
N GLN A 386 -13.09 -8.53 32.15
CA GLN A 386 -14.16 -7.65 31.69
C GLN A 386 -14.39 -7.84 30.19
N SER A 387 -15.50 -7.29 29.68
CA SER A 387 -15.75 -7.21 28.24
C SER A 387 -14.71 -6.32 27.54
N TYR A 388 -14.35 -6.66 26.30
CA TYR A 388 -13.30 -5.98 25.51
C TYR A 388 -13.85 -4.99 24.48
N GLU A 389 -14.98 -4.37 24.76
CA GLU A 389 -15.56 -3.36 23.87
C GLU A 389 -14.68 -2.13 23.71
N GLY A 390 -14.65 -1.60 22.48
CA GLY A 390 -13.83 -0.48 22.05
C GLY A 390 -12.35 -0.81 21.96
N THR A 391 -11.91 -1.99 22.38
CA THR A 391 -10.49 -2.32 22.44
C THR A 391 -9.97 -2.92 21.13
N VAL A 392 -8.94 -2.30 20.56
CA VAL A 392 -8.29 -2.77 19.33
C VAL A 392 -7.20 -3.78 19.63
N LEU A 393 -6.34 -3.49 20.61
CA LEU A 393 -5.13 -4.28 20.87
C LEU A 393 -5.41 -5.72 21.34
N PRO A 394 -6.38 -5.98 22.26
CA PRO A 394 -6.83 -7.34 22.58
C PRO A 394 -7.24 -8.15 21.37
N MET A 395 -7.98 -7.52 20.46
CA MET A 395 -8.59 -8.18 19.32
C MET A 395 -7.55 -8.54 18.26
N VAL A 396 -6.58 -7.65 18.04
CA VAL A 396 -5.41 -7.95 17.21
C VAL A 396 -4.61 -9.09 17.83
N ALA A 397 -4.30 -9.02 19.13
CA ALA A 397 -3.56 -10.08 19.82
C ALA A 397 -4.29 -11.44 19.76
N ALA A 398 -5.59 -11.45 20.03
CA ALA A 398 -6.45 -12.62 19.87
C ALA A 398 -6.41 -13.16 18.44
N GLY A 399 -6.41 -12.31 17.42
CA GLY A 399 -6.25 -12.71 16.02
C GLY A 399 -4.93 -13.44 15.73
N PHE A 400 -3.81 -12.98 16.30
CA PHE A 400 -2.54 -13.70 16.22
C PHE A 400 -2.60 -15.05 16.93
N VAL A 401 -3.21 -15.10 18.12
CA VAL A 401 -3.38 -16.35 18.88
C VAL A 401 -4.25 -17.34 18.09
N VAL A 402 -5.40 -16.92 17.55
CA VAL A 402 -6.26 -17.76 16.69
C VAL A 402 -5.43 -18.37 15.56
N TYR A 403 -4.68 -17.54 14.81
CA TYR A 403 -3.93 -18.00 13.65
C TYR A 403 -2.83 -19.01 14.02
N TYR A 404 -1.97 -18.68 14.98
CA TYR A 404 -0.85 -19.54 15.35
C TYR A 404 -1.32 -20.82 16.03
N LEU A 405 -2.37 -20.73 16.84
CA LEU A 405 -2.95 -21.89 17.50
C LEU A 405 -3.64 -22.81 16.50
N ASP A 406 -4.40 -22.28 15.53
CA ASP A 406 -5.02 -23.08 14.46
C ASP A 406 -3.98 -23.88 13.67
N LYS A 407 -2.88 -23.22 13.27
CA LYS A 407 -1.75 -23.89 12.58
C LYS A 407 -1.03 -24.91 13.46
N TRP A 408 -0.93 -24.65 14.76
CA TRP A 408 -0.31 -25.57 15.69
C TRP A 408 -1.17 -26.81 15.91
N VAL A 409 -2.47 -26.65 16.17
CA VAL A 409 -3.42 -27.77 16.33
C VAL A 409 -3.50 -28.59 15.04
N GLN A 410 -3.45 -27.93 13.88
CA GLN A 410 -3.40 -28.60 12.58
C GLN A 410 -2.22 -29.56 12.40
N LYS A 411 -1.07 -29.31 13.05
CA LYS A 411 0.12 -30.14 12.88
C LYS A 411 0.00 -31.51 13.54
N TRP A 412 -0.72 -31.61 14.66
CA TRP A 412 -0.73 -32.82 15.47
C TRP A 412 -2.10 -33.51 15.51
N MET A 413 -3.19 -32.83 15.17
CA MET A 413 -4.52 -33.42 15.28
C MET A 413 -4.87 -34.37 14.10
N PRO A 414 -5.33 -35.60 14.38
CA PRO A 414 -5.77 -36.53 13.34
C PRO A 414 -6.98 -36.00 12.56
N THR A 415 -6.98 -36.20 11.24
CA THR A 415 -8.02 -35.67 10.31
C THR A 415 -9.46 -36.09 10.66
N ALA A 416 -9.65 -37.24 11.31
CA ALA A 416 -10.97 -37.74 11.70
C ALA A 416 -11.65 -36.87 12.77
N VAL A 417 -10.88 -36.35 13.74
CA VAL A 417 -11.38 -35.51 14.84
C VAL A 417 -11.17 -34.02 14.57
N ASP A 418 -10.24 -33.72 13.67
CA ASP A 418 -9.80 -32.37 13.33
C ASP A 418 -10.94 -31.39 13.07
N ILE A 419 -11.90 -31.81 12.24
CA ILE A 419 -12.95 -30.91 11.77
C ILE A 419 -13.92 -30.52 12.89
N VAL A 420 -14.06 -31.38 13.91
CA VAL A 420 -14.95 -31.16 15.05
C VAL A 420 -14.22 -30.45 16.18
N PHE A 421 -13.05 -30.95 16.56
CA PHE A 421 -12.36 -30.51 17.77
C PHE A 421 -11.41 -29.33 17.52
N ARG A 422 -10.88 -29.13 16.31
CA ARG A 422 -9.95 -28.01 16.04
C ARG A 422 -10.65 -26.69 16.28
N PRO A 423 -11.83 -26.43 15.69
CA PRO A 423 -12.46 -25.14 15.88
C PRO A 423 -12.77 -24.87 17.35
N GLY A 424 -13.34 -25.86 18.06
CA GLY A 424 -13.67 -25.74 19.47
C GLY A 424 -12.44 -25.46 20.34
N LEU A 425 -11.36 -26.22 20.16
CA LEU A 425 -10.13 -26.07 20.95
C LEU A 425 -9.45 -24.74 20.68
N VAL A 426 -9.30 -24.35 19.41
CA VAL A 426 -8.66 -23.08 19.04
C VAL A 426 -9.45 -21.91 19.63
N MET A 427 -10.78 -21.92 19.53
CA MET A 427 -11.62 -20.86 20.08
C MET A 427 -11.54 -20.81 21.60
N LEU A 428 -11.71 -21.96 22.28
CA LEU A 428 -11.68 -22.04 23.74
C LEU A 428 -10.35 -21.53 24.32
N VAL A 429 -9.23 -22.05 23.81
CA VAL A 429 -7.90 -21.68 24.30
C VAL A 429 -7.61 -20.21 23.97
N THR A 430 -8.00 -19.72 22.79
CA THR A 430 -7.81 -18.30 22.45
C THR A 430 -8.56 -17.38 23.40
N VAL A 431 -9.82 -17.70 23.71
CA VAL A 431 -10.64 -16.91 24.63
C VAL A 431 -10.01 -16.90 26.03
N ILE A 432 -9.58 -18.05 26.55
CA ILE A 432 -8.91 -18.14 27.85
C ILE A 432 -7.61 -17.33 27.85
N VAL A 433 -6.74 -17.51 26.85
CA VAL A 433 -5.47 -16.79 26.76
C VAL A 433 -5.70 -15.28 26.68
N THR A 434 -6.71 -14.83 25.93
CA THR A 434 -7.02 -13.41 25.83
C THR A 434 -7.57 -12.86 27.15
N LEU A 435 -8.50 -13.55 27.81
CA LEU A 435 -9.11 -13.11 29.07
C LEU A 435 -8.12 -13.07 30.23
N PHE A 436 -7.26 -14.07 30.38
CA PHE A 436 -6.38 -14.22 31.55
C PHE A 436 -4.98 -13.64 31.36
N THR A 437 -4.62 -13.25 30.12
CA THR A 437 -3.27 -12.74 29.82
C THR A 437 -3.36 -11.35 29.20
N VAL A 438 -4.04 -11.20 28.07
CA VAL A 438 -4.03 -9.95 27.29
C VAL A 438 -4.79 -8.83 28.02
N GLY A 439 -5.95 -9.12 28.61
CA GLY A 439 -6.68 -8.14 29.42
C GLY A 439 -5.94 -7.63 30.63
N PRO A 440 -5.47 -8.52 31.54
CA PRO A 440 -4.71 -8.10 32.70
C PRO A 440 -3.49 -7.28 32.33
N VAL A 441 -2.75 -7.67 31.29
CA VAL A 441 -1.60 -6.89 30.78
C VAL A 441 -2.01 -5.48 30.36
N LEU A 442 -3.14 -5.33 29.66
CA LEU A 442 -3.62 -4.01 29.25
C LEU A 442 -4.15 -3.19 30.42
N LYS A 443 -4.79 -3.83 31.41
CA LYS A 443 -5.22 -3.15 32.64
C LYS A 443 -4.03 -2.61 33.43
N ILE A 444 -2.92 -3.35 33.46
CA ILE A 444 -1.66 -2.88 34.04
C ILE A 444 -1.18 -1.62 33.29
N VAL A 445 -1.17 -1.67 31.95
CA VAL A 445 -0.78 -0.51 31.12
C VAL A 445 -1.70 0.69 31.35
N GLU A 446 -3.01 0.48 31.43
CA GLU A 446 -4.01 1.51 31.75
C GLU A 446 -3.75 2.16 33.11
N GLN A 447 -3.49 1.35 34.15
CA GLN A 447 -3.25 1.86 35.48
C GLN A 447 -1.92 2.62 35.57
N LEU A 448 -0.86 2.11 34.95
CA LEU A 448 0.43 2.81 34.87
C LEU A 448 0.28 4.15 34.13
N LEU A 449 -0.50 4.15 33.05
CA LEU A 449 -0.73 5.38 32.31
C LEU A 449 -1.65 6.35 33.07
N SER A 450 -2.63 5.86 33.80
CA SER A 450 -3.47 6.69 34.68
C SER A 450 -2.60 7.41 35.72
N GLN A 451 -1.67 6.68 36.36
CA GLN A 451 -0.69 7.28 37.27
C GLN A 451 0.21 8.30 36.58
N PHE A 452 0.67 7.99 35.36
CA PHE A 452 1.46 8.91 34.55
C PHE A 452 0.68 10.21 34.25
N VAL A 453 -0.59 10.11 33.88
CA VAL A 453 -1.45 11.29 33.64
C VAL A 453 -1.67 12.10 34.91
N LEU A 454 -1.87 11.45 36.06
CA LEU A 454 -1.97 12.14 37.36
C LEU A 454 -0.67 12.91 37.70
N ILE A 455 0.49 12.34 37.40
CA ILE A 455 1.78 13.02 37.58
C ILE A 455 1.87 14.24 36.65
N LEU A 456 1.50 14.08 35.37
CA LEU A 456 1.48 15.20 34.43
C LEU A 456 0.52 16.30 34.90
N GLY A 457 -0.64 15.95 35.44
CA GLY A 457 -1.62 16.92 35.95
C GLY A 457 -1.12 17.80 37.09
N LYS A 458 -0.07 17.38 37.80
CA LYS A 458 0.55 18.18 38.89
C LYS A 458 1.62 19.16 38.39
N LEU A 459 2.01 19.10 37.12
CA LEU A 459 3.04 19.99 36.59
C LEU A 459 2.51 21.43 36.43
N PRO A 460 3.28 22.44 36.84
CA PRO A 460 2.85 23.83 36.80
C PRO A 460 2.77 24.39 35.37
N ILE A 461 2.08 25.52 35.21
CA ILE A 461 2.05 26.34 33.97
C ILE A 461 1.48 25.57 32.76
N GLY A 462 0.60 24.59 33.00
CA GLY A 462 -0.05 23.82 31.93
C GLY A 462 0.88 22.88 31.13
N ILE A 463 2.16 22.78 31.48
CA ILE A 463 3.15 21.94 30.79
C ILE A 463 2.70 20.47 30.76
N GLY A 464 2.08 20.00 31.84
CA GLY A 464 1.51 18.65 31.91
C GLY A 464 0.49 18.35 30.82
N VAL A 465 -0.44 19.29 30.62
CA VAL A 465 -1.48 19.19 29.58
C VAL A 465 -0.85 19.26 28.18
N GLY A 466 0.19 20.10 28.00
CA GLY A 466 0.97 20.16 26.77
C GLY A 466 1.68 18.85 26.43
N ILE A 467 2.41 18.25 27.38
CA ILE A 467 3.10 16.97 27.18
C ILE A 467 2.09 15.87 26.84
N PHE A 468 0.97 15.82 27.54
CA PHE A 468 -0.08 14.85 27.26
C PHE A 468 -0.66 15.02 25.85
N ALA A 469 -0.96 16.25 25.43
CA ALA A 469 -1.43 16.56 24.07
C ALA A 469 -0.41 16.15 22.99
N LEU A 470 0.90 16.34 23.24
CA LEU A 470 1.97 15.91 22.33
C LEU A 470 1.99 14.39 22.14
N LEU A 471 1.83 13.64 23.22
CA LEU A 471 1.90 12.18 23.22
C LEU A 471 0.63 11.52 22.68
N TRP A 472 -0.47 12.26 22.58
CA TRP A 472 -1.76 11.73 22.14
C TRP A 472 -1.70 11.02 20.79
N GLN A 473 -1.15 11.68 19.77
CA GLN A 473 -1.14 11.14 18.41
C GLN A 473 -0.20 9.93 18.23
N PRO A 474 0.98 9.89 18.87
CA PRO A 474 1.73 8.65 19.00
C PRO A 474 0.94 7.50 19.65
N LEU A 475 0.11 7.77 20.66
CA LEU A 475 -0.74 6.74 21.27
C LEU A 475 -1.82 6.25 20.29
N VAL A 476 -2.36 7.14 19.44
CA VAL A 476 -3.31 6.78 18.36
C VAL A 476 -2.70 5.76 17.40
N LEU A 477 -1.43 5.93 17.00
CA LEU A 477 -0.71 4.97 16.14
C LEU A 477 -0.65 3.55 16.72
N THR A 478 -0.59 3.45 18.05
CA THR A 478 -0.49 2.15 18.76
C THR A 478 -1.85 1.56 19.14
N GLY A 479 -2.93 2.32 18.98
CA GLY A 479 -4.27 1.93 19.45
C GLY A 479 -4.48 1.98 20.97
N THR A 480 -3.43 2.29 21.74
CA THR A 480 -3.53 2.37 23.21
C THR A 480 -4.36 3.57 23.68
N HIS A 481 -4.49 4.60 22.84
CA HIS A 481 -5.26 5.83 23.12
C HIS A 481 -6.67 5.58 23.67
N VAL A 482 -7.39 4.53 23.23
CA VAL A 482 -8.74 4.20 23.72
C VAL A 482 -8.73 3.91 25.23
N ALA A 483 -7.74 3.14 25.67
CA ALA A 483 -7.54 2.79 27.08
C ALA A 483 -7.25 4.06 27.91
N VAL A 484 -6.53 5.00 27.30
CA VAL A 484 -6.20 6.31 27.89
C VAL A 484 -7.43 7.18 28.01
N VAL A 485 -8.29 7.26 26.98
CA VAL A 485 -9.56 8.01 27.02
C VAL A 485 -10.37 7.59 28.24
N GLN A 486 -10.52 6.28 28.45
CA GLN A 486 -11.30 5.76 29.57
C GLN A 486 -10.71 6.22 30.91
N ALA A 487 -9.39 6.11 31.08
CA ALA A 487 -8.70 6.59 32.28
C ALA A 487 -8.89 8.09 32.54
N VAL A 488 -8.70 8.94 31.52
CA VAL A 488 -8.81 10.41 31.69
C VAL A 488 -10.25 10.91 31.77
N SER A 489 -11.23 10.07 31.40
CA SER A 489 -12.66 10.35 31.52
C SER A 489 -13.26 9.88 32.85
N LEU A 490 -12.55 9.09 33.65
CA LEU A 490 -13.06 8.53 34.91
C LEU A 490 -13.61 9.61 35.88
N PRO A 491 -12.94 10.75 36.12
CA PRO A 491 -13.47 11.81 37.01
C PRO A 491 -14.82 12.37 36.53
N MET A 492 -15.03 12.41 35.21
CA MET A 492 -16.25 12.93 34.57
C MET A 492 -17.46 12.00 34.74
N THR A 493 -17.23 10.75 35.16
CA THR A 493 -18.28 9.74 35.38
C THR A 493 -18.67 9.58 36.85
N GLN A 494 -17.97 10.26 37.76
CA GLN A 494 -18.28 10.22 39.19
C GLN A 494 -19.53 11.06 39.52
N ILE A 495 -20.13 10.84 40.69
CA ILE A 495 -21.26 11.64 41.20
C ILE A 495 -20.79 12.32 42.50
N PRO A 496 -20.62 13.66 42.53
CA PRO A 496 -20.81 14.62 41.43
C PRO A 496 -19.71 14.53 40.35
N ALA A 497 -20.05 14.87 39.10
CA ALA A 497 -19.12 14.81 37.98
C ALA A 497 -17.99 15.82 38.17
N GLN A 498 -16.73 15.37 38.06
CA GLN A 498 -15.56 16.22 38.17
C GLN A 498 -14.99 16.58 36.79
N PRO A 499 -14.56 17.84 36.57
CA PRO A 499 -13.95 18.25 35.31
C PRO A 499 -12.62 17.55 35.04
N SER A 500 -12.25 17.42 33.76
CA SER A 500 -10.97 16.86 33.32
C SER A 500 -10.26 17.78 32.33
N ALA A 501 -9.14 18.35 32.76
CA ALA A 501 -8.23 19.12 31.89
C ALA A 501 -7.51 18.23 30.87
N MET A 502 -7.26 16.96 31.21
CA MET A 502 -6.55 16.02 30.33
C MET A 502 -7.43 15.56 29.17
N TYR A 503 -8.76 15.48 29.38
CA TYR A 503 -9.69 15.18 28.30
C TYR A 503 -9.74 16.29 27.24
N VAL A 504 -9.51 17.55 27.62
CA VAL A 504 -9.42 18.69 26.68
C VAL A 504 -8.27 18.51 25.68
N ALA A 505 -7.11 18.04 26.16
CA ALA A 505 -5.91 17.84 25.34
C ALA A 505 -6.08 16.81 24.22
N VAL A 506 -6.98 15.82 24.39
CA VAL A 506 -7.33 14.84 23.34
C VAL A 506 -7.81 15.55 22.08
N ASN A 507 -8.73 16.49 22.24
CA ASN A 507 -9.31 17.22 21.11
C ASN A 507 -8.31 18.21 20.50
N ILE A 508 -7.52 18.89 21.34
CA ILE A 508 -6.49 19.82 20.86
C ILE A 508 -5.49 19.08 19.94
N ALA A 509 -5.09 17.87 20.32
CA ALA A 509 -4.20 17.05 19.52
C ALA A 509 -4.79 16.64 18.16
N VAL A 510 -6.12 16.46 18.06
CA VAL A 510 -6.81 16.23 16.79
C VAL A 510 -6.68 17.44 15.87
N PHE A 511 -7.01 18.64 16.37
CA PHE A 511 -6.93 19.88 15.58
C PHE A 511 -5.50 20.22 15.14
N ALA A 512 -4.51 19.87 15.94
CA ALA A 512 -3.10 20.02 15.56
C ALA A 512 -2.74 19.15 14.33
N GLN A 513 -3.21 17.90 14.27
CA GLN A 513 -2.98 17.04 13.10
C GLN A 513 -3.70 17.54 11.85
N ILE A 514 -4.90 18.11 12.01
CA ILE A 514 -5.62 18.79 10.92
C ILE A 514 -4.77 19.95 10.38
N GLY A 515 -4.18 20.76 11.26
CA GLY A 515 -3.27 21.85 10.87
C GLY A 515 -2.08 21.38 10.03
N ALA A 516 -1.46 20.27 10.44
CA ALA A 516 -0.37 19.65 9.70
C ALA A 516 -0.81 19.08 8.34
N VAL A 517 -1.98 18.41 8.26
CA VAL A 517 -2.53 17.93 6.98
C VAL A 517 -2.85 19.07 6.04
N LEU A 518 -3.46 20.14 6.56
CA LEU A 518 -3.82 21.33 5.78
C LEU A 518 -2.56 21.99 5.21
N ALA A 519 -1.50 22.10 6.01
CA ALA A 519 -0.21 22.59 5.52
C ALA A 519 0.37 21.71 4.40
N VAL A 520 0.31 20.38 4.52
CA VAL A 520 0.73 19.48 3.44
C VAL A 520 -0.15 19.66 2.20
N ALA A 521 -1.47 19.78 2.35
CA ALA A 521 -2.42 20.00 1.25
C ALA A 521 -2.14 21.30 0.49
N LEU A 522 -1.84 22.37 1.22
CA LEU A 522 -1.50 23.69 0.67
C LEU A 522 -0.17 23.67 -0.07
N ARG A 523 0.80 22.88 0.41
CA ARG A 523 2.16 22.93 -0.11
C ARG A 523 2.50 21.88 -1.15
N THR A 524 1.74 20.78 -1.19
CA THR A 524 2.01 19.70 -2.14
C THR A 524 1.58 20.06 -3.55
N SER A 525 2.45 19.81 -4.52
CA SER A 525 2.13 19.93 -5.95
C SER A 525 1.62 18.61 -6.55
N ASN A 526 1.71 17.49 -5.81
CA ASN A 526 1.23 16.20 -6.27
C ASN A 526 -0.29 16.11 -6.10
N GLN A 527 -1.02 16.00 -7.22
CA GLN A 527 -2.49 15.98 -7.22
C GLN A 527 -3.07 14.82 -6.41
N LYS A 528 -2.43 13.63 -6.40
CA LYS A 528 -2.87 12.48 -5.61
C LYS A 528 -2.73 12.77 -4.11
N THR A 529 -1.56 13.24 -3.68
CA THR A 529 -1.33 13.63 -2.28
C THR A 529 -2.26 14.76 -1.85
N LYS A 530 -2.50 15.73 -2.73
CA LYS A 530 -3.41 16.85 -2.49
C LYS A 530 -4.86 16.37 -2.29
N GLN A 531 -5.34 15.50 -3.17
CA GLN A 531 -6.67 14.88 -3.06
C GLN A 531 -6.80 14.05 -1.78
N THR A 532 -5.80 13.22 -1.44
CA THR A 532 -5.79 12.45 -0.18
C THR A 532 -5.81 13.37 1.04
N ALA A 533 -5.03 14.46 1.02
CA ALA A 533 -4.98 15.40 2.12
C ALA A 533 -6.32 16.11 2.34
N TYR A 534 -6.90 16.72 1.30
CA TYR A 534 -8.23 17.33 1.42
C TYR A 534 -9.32 16.33 1.75
N GLY A 535 -9.27 15.13 1.18
CA GLY A 535 -10.24 14.06 1.45
C GLY A 535 -10.24 13.55 2.89
N SER A 536 -9.10 13.68 3.60
CA SER A 536 -8.98 13.22 4.99
C SER A 536 -9.47 14.23 6.04
N ILE A 537 -9.58 15.51 5.69
CA ILE A 537 -9.93 16.60 6.63
C ILE A 537 -11.35 16.45 7.21
N PRO A 538 -12.41 16.17 6.42
CA PRO A 538 -13.77 16.08 6.97
C PRO A 538 -13.90 15.06 8.11
N GLY A 539 -13.32 13.86 7.97
CA GLY A 539 -13.33 12.85 9.03
C GLY A 539 -12.56 13.31 10.28
N ALA A 540 -11.43 13.98 10.09
CA ALA A 540 -10.61 14.49 11.19
C ALA A 540 -11.32 15.58 12.01
N ILE A 541 -12.14 16.44 11.39
CA ILE A 541 -12.95 17.44 12.09
C ILE A 541 -13.90 16.79 13.11
N PHE A 542 -14.42 15.61 12.79
CA PHE A 542 -15.27 14.82 13.69
C PHE A 542 -14.46 13.90 14.63
N GLY A 543 -13.14 14.08 14.73
CA GLY A 543 -12.30 13.35 15.67
C GLY A 543 -11.65 12.08 15.13
N ILE A 544 -11.85 11.73 13.84
CA ILE A 544 -11.26 10.55 13.21
C ILE A 544 -9.99 10.95 12.47
N THR A 545 -8.85 10.76 13.12
CA THR A 545 -7.55 11.23 12.62
C THR A 545 -6.76 10.19 11.84
N GLU A 546 -7.19 8.92 11.85
CA GLU A 546 -6.49 7.80 11.23
C GLU A 546 -6.27 8.01 9.71
N PRO A 547 -7.25 8.45 8.90
CA PRO A 547 -7.03 8.73 7.48
C PRO A 547 -6.04 9.87 7.24
N ALA A 548 -6.06 10.89 8.10
CA ALA A 548 -5.16 12.03 8.04
C ALA A 548 -3.72 11.63 8.41
N ILE A 549 -3.57 10.86 9.49
CA ILE A 549 -2.28 10.40 9.99
C ILE A 549 -1.67 9.39 9.01
N PHE A 550 -2.35 8.27 8.73
CA PHE A 550 -1.80 7.22 7.90
C PHE A 550 -1.77 7.59 6.41
N GLY A 551 -2.69 8.43 5.94
CA GLY A 551 -2.76 8.84 4.53
C GLY A 551 -1.82 9.98 4.15
N VAL A 552 -1.47 10.86 5.10
CA VAL A 552 -0.78 12.13 4.78
C VAL A 552 0.43 12.38 5.69
N ASN A 553 0.20 12.50 7.00
CA ASN A 553 1.22 13.02 7.92
C ASN A 553 2.33 12.01 8.25
N LEU A 554 1.96 10.75 8.54
CA LEU A 554 2.88 9.69 8.94
C LEU A 554 3.81 9.24 7.80
N PRO A 555 3.35 9.06 6.54
CA PRO A 555 4.25 8.77 5.42
C PRO A 555 5.34 9.82 5.23
N LYS A 556 5.08 11.07 5.62
CA LYS A 556 6.01 12.19 5.52
C LYS A 556 6.79 12.47 6.80
N LEU A 557 6.49 11.76 7.90
CA LEU A 557 7.04 11.80 9.27
C LEU A 557 7.10 13.18 9.94
N TRP A 558 7.74 14.16 9.29
CA TRP A 558 7.88 15.53 9.80
C TRP A 558 6.55 16.26 9.99
N PRO A 559 5.59 16.23 9.03
CA PRO A 559 4.27 16.83 9.27
C PRO A 559 3.56 16.22 10.49
N PHE A 560 3.70 14.91 10.71
CA PHE A 560 3.15 14.26 11.90
C PHE A 560 3.77 14.81 13.20
N LEU A 561 5.10 14.97 13.24
CA LEU A 561 5.81 15.53 14.40
C LEU A 561 5.47 17.01 14.65
N TYR A 562 5.35 17.81 13.60
CA TYR A 562 4.91 19.21 13.71
C TYR A 562 3.47 19.30 14.21
N GLY A 563 2.59 18.38 13.82
CA GLY A 563 1.27 18.22 14.43
C GLY A 563 1.35 17.93 15.94
N CYS A 564 2.25 17.05 16.38
CA CYS A 564 2.45 16.76 17.81
C CYS A 564 3.00 17.97 18.58
N LEU A 565 3.89 18.75 17.96
CA LEU A 565 4.41 19.99 18.54
C LEU A 565 3.33 21.09 18.62
N GLY A 566 2.46 21.20 17.61
CA GLY A 566 1.31 22.11 17.69
C GLY A 566 0.34 21.70 18.81
N ALA A 567 0.12 20.39 18.99
CA ALA A 567 -0.67 19.86 20.10
C ALA A 567 -0.07 20.23 21.45
N PHE A 568 1.25 20.18 21.60
CA PHE A 568 1.95 20.64 22.80
C PHE A 568 1.65 22.10 23.12
N ILE A 569 1.77 22.98 22.12
CA ILE A 569 1.58 24.44 22.31
C ILE A 569 0.12 24.73 22.70
N GLY A 570 -0.85 24.16 22.00
CA GLY A 570 -2.26 24.35 22.35
C GLY A 570 -2.64 23.71 23.68
N GLY A 571 -2.10 22.53 24.00
CA GLY A 571 -2.33 21.84 25.27
C GLY A 571 -1.76 22.62 26.45
N MET A 572 -0.57 23.18 26.29
CA MET A 572 0.03 24.05 27.31
C MET A 572 -0.82 25.30 27.54
N PHE A 573 -1.31 25.94 26.47
CA PHE A 573 -2.22 27.08 26.59
C PHE A 573 -3.52 26.69 27.31
N ALA A 574 -4.14 25.55 26.96
CA ALA A 574 -5.33 25.04 27.63
C ALA A 574 -5.11 24.84 29.14
N GLY A 575 -3.95 24.31 29.52
CA GLY A 575 -3.58 24.15 30.92
C GLY A 575 -3.34 25.48 31.64
N ILE A 576 -2.83 26.52 30.96
CA ILE A 576 -2.63 27.86 31.53
C ILE A 576 -3.96 28.56 31.79
N VAL A 577 -4.90 28.48 30.85
CA VAL A 577 -6.21 29.14 30.98
C VAL A 577 -7.21 28.35 31.84
N GLY A 578 -6.84 27.15 32.29
CA GLY A 578 -7.72 26.28 33.08
C GLY A 578 -8.89 25.71 32.29
N ALA A 579 -8.68 25.38 31.01
CA ALA A 579 -9.72 24.78 30.18
C ALA A 579 -10.03 23.35 30.66
N GLU A 580 -11.27 23.10 31.04
CA GLU A 580 -11.72 21.81 31.56
C GLU A 580 -13.03 21.37 30.92
N GLN A 581 -13.16 20.04 30.71
CA GLN A 581 -14.37 19.43 30.18
C GLN A 581 -15.09 18.64 31.28
N ILE A 582 -16.41 18.82 31.40
CA ILE A 582 -17.21 18.26 32.50
C ILE A 582 -17.98 17.02 32.04
N THR A 583 -18.51 17.05 30.82
CA THR A 583 -19.30 15.95 30.27
C THR A 583 -18.67 15.41 28.99
N ARG A 584 -18.74 14.09 28.81
CA ARG A 584 -18.27 13.44 27.60
C ARG A 584 -19.36 13.53 26.54
N THR A 585 -19.12 14.34 25.51
CA THR A 585 -20.01 14.49 24.35
C THR A 585 -19.42 13.79 23.11
N GLY A 586 -19.80 14.19 21.90
CA GLY A 586 -19.23 13.66 20.65
C GLY A 586 -17.72 13.89 20.52
N THR A 587 -17.13 13.46 19.40
CA THR A 587 -15.69 13.58 19.13
C THR A 587 -15.35 14.79 18.26
N GLY A 588 -14.08 15.22 18.26
CA GLY A 588 -13.61 16.33 17.43
C GLY A 588 -14.27 17.65 17.81
N ILE A 589 -14.79 18.39 16.82
CA ILE A 589 -15.46 19.68 17.07
C ILE A 589 -16.68 19.56 18.00
N LEU A 590 -17.34 18.39 18.04
CA LEU A 590 -18.53 18.16 18.85
C LEU A 590 -18.20 17.87 20.33
N SER A 591 -16.92 17.60 20.65
CA SER A 591 -16.49 17.45 22.04
C SER A 591 -16.56 18.77 22.81
N TYR A 592 -16.49 19.92 22.13
CA TYR A 592 -16.55 21.24 22.78
C TYR A 592 -17.94 21.57 23.36
N LEU A 593 -18.97 20.81 22.98
CA LEU A 593 -20.30 20.88 23.59
C LEU A 593 -20.29 20.40 25.06
N GLY A 594 -19.28 19.61 25.47
CA GLY A 594 -19.18 19.01 26.81
C GLY A 594 -18.47 19.88 27.87
N PHE A 595 -18.10 21.12 27.53
CA PHE A 595 -17.34 22.00 28.43
C PHE A 595 -18.21 22.70 29.49
N GLY A 596 -19.54 22.60 29.36
CA GLY A 596 -20.52 23.05 30.35
C GLY A 596 -20.73 24.57 30.40
N THR A 597 -19.66 25.36 30.38
CA THR A 597 -19.73 26.83 30.42
C THR A 597 -19.25 27.46 29.11
N PRO A 598 -19.88 28.56 28.64
CA PRO A 598 -19.43 29.27 27.43
C PRO A 598 -17.97 29.73 27.50
N LEU A 599 -17.50 30.09 28.70
CA LEU A 599 -16.11 30.51 28.93
C LEU A 599 -15.14 29.35 28.70
N ASN A 600 -15.40 28.18 29.29
CA ASN A 600 -14.56 26.99 29.09
C ASN A 600 -14.60 26.53 27.63
N THR A 601 -15.76 26.60 26.97
CA THR A 601 -15.86 26.32 25.52
C THR A 601 -14.98 27.26 24.70
N ALA A 602 -15.00 28.57 24.99
CA ALA A 602 -14.15 29.55 24.31
C ALA A 602 -12.64 29.32 24.57
N MET A 603 -12.27 28.98 25.81
CA MET A 603 -10.90 28.61 26.18
C MET A 603 -10.44 27.34 25.44
N GLY A 604 -11.28 26.32 25.34
CA GLY A 604 -10.99 25.10 24.59
C GLY A 604 -10.82 25.36 23.09
N LEU A 605 -11.73 26.14 22.48
CA LEU A 605 -11.66 26.47 21.06
C LEU A 605 -10.45 27.33 20.71
N SER A 606 -10.09 28.30 21.56
CA SER A 606 -8.87 29.10 21.37
C SER A 606 -7.61 28.23 21.47
N ALA A 607 -7.54 27.29 22.42
CA ALA A 607 -6.44 26.33 22.50
C ALA A 607 -6.33 25.45 21.24
N ALA A 608 -7.46 24.98 20.72
CA ALA A 608 -7.52 24.21 19.48
C ALA A 608 -7.06 25.01 18.26
N GLY A 609 -7.48 26.28 18.17
CA GLY A 609 -7.06 27.22 17.14
C GLY A 609 -5.55 27.48 17.19
N ILE A 610 -4.99 27.66 18.38
CA ILE A 610 -3.53 27.79 18.59
C ILE A 610 -2.80 26.53 18.15
N ALA A 611 -3.29 25.34 18.51
CA ALA A 611 -2.68 24.09 18.10
C ALA A 611 -2.71 23.88 16.57
N LEU A 612 -3.86 24.15 15.94
CA LEU A 612 -4.01 24.06 14.49
C LEU A 612 -3.09 25.06 13.78
N GLY A 613 -3.09 26.32 14.23
CA GLY A 613 -2.29 27.39 13.64
C GLY A 613 -0.79 27.13 13.80
N SER A 614 -0.33 26.72 14.98
CA SER A 614 1.08 26.39 15.23
C SER A 614 1.54 25.17 14.44
N ALA A 615 0.76 24.08 14.39
CA ALA A 615 1.08 22.92 13.56
C ALA A 615 1.15 23.26 12.07
N LEU A 616 0.21 24.10 11.59
CA LEU A 616 0.18 24.57 10.21
C LEU A 616 1.41 25.41 9.88
N LEU A 617 1.75 26.38 10.73
CA LEU A 617 2.92 27.25 10.55
C LEU A 617 4.22 26.45 10.57
N LEU A 618 4.42 25.59 11.57
CA LEU A 618 5.60 24.71 11.67
C LEU A 618 5.75 23.85 10.42
N THR A 619 4.64 23.27 9.94
CA THR A 619 4.65 22.42 8.75
C THR A 619 4.93 23.23 7.49
N ILE A 620 4.34 24.41 7.30
CA ILE A 620 4.61 25.26 6.14
C ILE A 620 6.09 25.69 6.10
N CYS A 621 6.62 26.15 7.23
CA CYS A 621 7.97 26.71 7.34
C CYS A 621 9.07 25.65 7.21
N PHE A 622 8.93 24.48 7.86
CA PHE A 622 10.03 23.55 8.04
C PHE A 622 9.93 22.25 7.23
N TYR A 623 8.75 21.87 6.76
CA TYR A 623 8.66 20.73 5.85
C TYR A 623 9.47 21.04 4.57
N LYS A 624 9.99 20.08 3.80
CA LYS A 624 10.42 20.28 2.39
C LYS A 624 9.88 19.12 1.56
N GLU A 625 9.08 19.40 0.54
CA GLU A 625 8.46 18.37 -0.27
C GLU A 625 9.57 17.82 -1.17
N ARG A 626 9.81 16.50 -1.12
CA ARG A 626 10.79 15.87 -2.02
C ARG A 626 10.28 16.08 -3.46
N PRO A 627 11.09 16.62 -4.38
CA PRO A 627 10.67 16.77 -5.77
C PRO A 627 10.38 15.39 -6.34
N SER A 628 9.14 15.15 -6.77
CA SER A 628 8.77 13.91 -7.46
C SER A 628 9.31 13.93 -8.89
N GLU A 629 9.90 12.82 -9.34
CA GLU A 629 10.40 12.61 -10.72
C GLU A 629 9.34 12.93 -11.80
N ILE A 630 8.06 12.76 -11.47
CA ILE A 630 6.89 13.09 -12.30
C ILE A 630 6.85 14.59 -12.67
N THR A 631 7.30 15.48 -11.79
CA THR A 631 7.35 16.94 -12.06
C THR A 631 8.51 17.28 -13.01
N GLY A 632 9.61 16.53 -12.94
CA GLY A 632 10.72 16.62 -13.89
C GLY A 632 10.30 16.16 -15.29
N LEU A 633 9.61 15.02 -15.36
CA LEU A 633 9.06 14.47 -16.61
C LEU A 633 8.02 15.39 -17.25
N LYS A 634 7.12 16.00 -16.47
CA LYS A 634 6.15 16.99 -17.00
C LYS A 634 6.83 18.23 -17.56
N LYS A 635 7.93 18.68 -16.93
CA LYS A 635 8.69 19.85 -17.41
C LYS A 635 9.46 19.50 -18.69
N MET A 636 10.05 18.31 -18.76
CA MET A 636 10.64 17.75 -19.99
C MET A 636 9.62 17.65 -21.13
N ASN A 637 8.46 17.01 -20.91
CA ASN A 637 7.42 16.89 -21.94
C ASN A 637 6.92 18.26 -22.43
N THR A 638 6.76 19.24 -21.52
CA THR A 638 6.34 20.59 -21.92
C THR A 638 7.39 21.30 -22.79
N ILE A 639 8.68 21.11 -22.50
CA ILE A 639 9.79 21.69 -23.26
C ILE A 639 9.94 21.01 -24.62
N VAL A 640 9.84 19.68 -24.66
CA VAL A 640 9.87 18.88 -25.89
C VAL A 640 8.69 19.24 -26.81
N LEU A 641 7.47 19.36 -26.26
CA LEU A 641 6.28 19.76 -27.03
C LEU A 641 6.37 21.20 -27.55
N LYS A 642 6.94 22.12 -26.77
CA LYS A 642 7.15 23.51 -27.21
C LYS A 642 8.12 23.58 -28.39
N ASN A 643 9.18 22.77 -28.38
CA ASN A 643 10.13 22.71 -29.50
C ASN A 643 9.51 22.06 -30.75
N ILE A 644 8.71 21.01 -30.61
CA ILE A 644 8.02 20.34 -31.74
C ILE A 644 7.02 21.27 -32.44
N ILE A 645 6.30 22.11 -31.69
CA ILE A 645 5.33 23.09 -32.25
C ILE A 645 6.04 24.23 -32.98
N THR A 646 7.24 24.61 -32.54
CA THR A 646 8.00 25.72 -33.15
C THR A 646 8.63 25.31 -34.48
N GLU A 647 8.87 24.01 -34.70
CA GLU A 647 9.50 23.48 -35.92
C GLU A 647 8.51 22.99 -37.01
N ASN A 648 7.23 22.73 -36.71
CA ASN A 648 6.27 22.23 -37.70
C ASN A 648 5.00 23.10 -37.79
N GLN A 649 4.86 23.85 -38.89
CA GLN A 649 3.67 24.65 -39.24
C GLN A 649 2.46 23.79 -39.67
N ASN A 650 2.09 22.75 -38.91
CA ASN A 650 0.91 21.94 -39.22
C ASN A 650 -0.30 22.40 -38.40
N VAL A 651 -1.22 23.10 -39.06
CA VAL A 651 -2.43 23.74 -38.48
C VAL A 651 -3.40 22.71 -37.88
N GLU A 652 -3.44 21.49 -38.41
CA GLU A 652 -4.34 20.43 -37.95
C GLU A 652 -3.91 19.82 -36.59
N LEU A 653 -2.61 19.75 -36.33
CA LEU A 653 -2.05 19.37 -35.03
C LEU A 653 -2.35 20.41 -33.96
N LYS A 654 -2.35 21.70 -34.34
CA LYS A 654 -2.67 22.83 -33.44
C LYS A 654 -4.15 22.82 -33.01
N ASN A 655 -5.07 22.52 -33.92
CA ASN A 655 -6.50 22.43 -33.62
C ASN A 655 -6.87 21.20 -32.77
N ASN A 656 -6.27 20.04 -33.07
CA ASN A 656 -6.43 18.84 -32.23
C ASN A 656 -5.86 19.07 -30.82
N PHE A 657 -4.76 19.80 -30.71
CA PHE A 657 -4.15 20.20 -29.45
C PHE A 657 -5.03 21.18 -28.64
N GLU A 658 -5.59 22.23 -29.25
CA GLU A 658 -6.51 23.15 -28.55
C GLU A 658 -7.78 22.45 -28.05
N THR A 659 -8.23 21.42 -28.77
CA THR A 659 -9.37 20.59 -28.37
C THR A 659 -9.02 19.70 -27.17
N ILE A 660 -7.82 19.09 -27.17
CA ILE A 660 -7.32 18.30 -26.03
C ILE A 660 -7.10 19.20 -24.79
N LEU A 661 -6.57 20.41 -24.96
CA LEU A 661 -6.34 21.38 -23.88
C LEU A 661 -7.66 21.93 -23.31
N LYS A 662 -8.71 22.04 -24.13
CA LYS A 662 -10.08 22.35 -23.68
C LYS A 662 -10.69 21.18 -22.92
N LEU A 663 -10.50 19.94 -23.36
CA LEU A 663 -10.99 18.74 -22.67
C LEU A 663 -10.25 18.51 -21.33
N GLU A 664 -8.96 18.82 -21.26
CA GLU A 664 -8.14 18.74 -20.05
C GLU A 664 -8.52 19.83 -19.03
N LYS A 665 -8.88 21.05 -19.49
CA LYS A 665 -9.45 22.10 -18.64
C LYS A 665 -10.88 21.81 -18.18
N ALA A 666 -11.63 20.97 -18.90
CA ALA A 666 -13.02 20.63 -18.60
C ALA A 666 -13.19 19.45 -17.61
N ASN A 667 -12.10 18.79 -17.18
CA ASN A 667 -12.13 17.77 -16.13
C ASN A 667 -13.14 16.61 -16.37
N LEU A 668 -13.34 16.21 -17.62
CA LEU A 668 -14.27 15.11 -17.96
C LEU A 668 -13.59 13.75 -17.76
N THR A 669 -14.15 12.98 -16.83
CA THR A 669 -13.71 11.71 -16.23
C THR A 669 -13.82 10.47 -17.13
N ASP A 670 -13.48 10.55 -18.42
CA ASP A 670 -13.56 9.38 -19.31
C ASP A 670 -12.19 8.99 -19.90
N ASN A 671 -11.49 8.11 -19.20
CA ASN A 671 -10.13 7.65 -19.49
C ASN A 671 -9.95 6.99 -20.87
N LYS A 672 -11.03 6.51 -21.50
CA LYS A 672 -10.94 5.79 -22.78
C LYS A 672 -10.65 6.69 -23.97
N VAL A 673 -11.23 7.89 -24.02
CA VAL A 673 -11.05 8.79 -25.17
C VAL A 673 -9.64 9.39 -25.18
N TYR A 674 -9.10 9.71 -24.01
CA TYR A 674 -7.71 10.15 -23.84
C TYR A 674 -6.71 9.05 -24.26
N GLU A 675 -6.88 7.82 -23.77
CA GLU A 675 -6.04 6.69 -24.19
C GLU A 675 -6.15 6.43 -25.70
N ILE A 676 -7.36 6.45 -26.28
CA ILE A 676 -7.55 6.27 -27.72
C ILE A 676 -6.84 7.37 -28.53
N LEU A 677 -6.86 8.62 -28.07
CA LEU A 677 -6.20 9.74 -28.73
C LEU A 677 -4.67 9.67 -28.60
N VAL A 678 -4.14 9.26 -27.44
CA VAL A 678 -2.71 9.00 -27.21
C VAL A 678 -2.22 7.85 -28.08
N ILE A 679 -3.00 6.77 -28.20
CA ILE A 679 -2.70 5.64 -29.09
C ILE A 679 -2.76 6.07 -30.56
N LYS A 680 -3.70 6.95 -30.95
CA LYS A 680 -3.78 7.52 -32.30
C LYS A 680 -2.57 8.39 -32.62
N LEU A 681 -2.12 9.21 -31.67
CA LEU A 681 -0.91 10.03 -31.77
C LEU A 681 0.35 9.17 -31.91
N ALA A 682 0.50 8.14 -31.08
CA ALA A 682 1.61 7.19 -31.17
C ALA A 682 1.64 6.46 -32.51
N LYS A 683 0.48 6.06 -33.06
CA LYS A 683 0.39 5.44 -34.39
C LYS A 683 0.71 6.42 -35.53
N LEU A 684 0.34 7.69 -35.41
CA LEU A 684 0.66 8.73 -36.40
C LEU A 684 2.16 9.08 -36.36
N GLU A 685 2.77 9.07 -35.19
CA GLU A 685 4.21 9.27 -34.99
C GLU A 685 5.03 8.11 -35.55
N GLN A 686 4.57 6.88 -35.35
CA GLN A 686 5.15 5.69 -35.98
C GLN A 686 5.01 5.73 -37.51
N LYS A 687 3.86 6.17 -38.04
CA LYS A 687 3.67 6.40 -39.50
C LYS A 687 4.56 7.51 -40.04
N LYS A 688 4.77 8.59 -39.28
CA LYS A 688 5.69 9.68 -39.63
C LYS A 688 7.13 9.17 -39.67
N GLN A 689 7.56 8.37 -38.70
CA GLN A 689 8.89 7.75 -38.70
C GLN A 689 9.09 6.82 -39.90
N LEU A 690 8.10 5.99 -40.24
CA LEU A 690 8.14 5.13 -41.43
C LEU A 690 8.18 5.94 -42.74
N LEU A 691 7.47 7.07 -42.82
CA LEU A 691 7.51 7.98 -43.98
C LEU A 691 8.84 8.73 -44.08
N VAL A 692 9.46 9.09 -42.95
CA VAL A 692 10.79 9.72 -42.86
C VAL A 692 11.90 8.72 -43.19
N GLU A 693 11.78 7.47 -42.77
CA GLU A 693 12.66 6.36 -43.16
C GLU A 693 12.52 6.04 -44.66
N TRP A 694 11.29 6.04 -45.19
CA TRP A 694 11.05 5.81 -46.63
C TRP A 694 11.59 6.94 -47.51
N THR A 695 11.41 8.21 -47.10
CA THR A 695 12.01 9.36 -47.82
C THR A 695 13.54 9.38 -47.72
N ARG A 696 14.13 8.89 -46.61
CA ARG A 696 15.57 8.67 -46.50
C ARG A 696 16.07 7.53 -47.39
N HIS A 697 15.33 6.43 -47.51
CA HIS A 697 15.69 5.32 -48.40
C HIS A 697 15.50 5.64 -49.88
N CYS A 698 14.52 6.47 -50.25
CA CYS A 698 14.32 6.91 -51.63
C CYS A 698 15.37 7.94 -52.10
N ASN A 699 16.11 8.59 -51.20
CA ASN A 699 17.15 9.56 -51.55
C ASN A 699 18.54 8.95 -51.77
N ILE A 700 18.67 7.62 -51.88
CA ILE A 700 19.98 6.95 -52.02
C ILE A 700 20.22 6.36 -53.43
N TRP A 701 19.27 6.40 -54.37
CA TRP A 701 19.55 5.99 -55.76
C TRP A 701 18.79 6.83 -56.79
N GLU A 702 19.37 7.95 -57.20
CA GLU A 702 19.00 8.65 -58.44
C GLU A 702 19.54 7.89 -59.66
N THR A 703 18.69 7.12 -60.33
CA THR A 703 18.87 6.76 -61.74
C THR A 703 17.55 6.84 -62.50
N PRO A 704 17.55 7.19 -63.81
CA PRO A 704 16.33 7.52 -64.56
C PRO A 704 15.35 6.34 -64.76
N TYR A 705 15.76 5.12 -64.44
CA TYR A 705 14.99 3.89 -64.70
C TYR A 705 13.83 3.66 -63.71
N ASN A 706 13.84 4.33 -62.54
CA ASN A 706 12.83 4.11 -61.49
C ASN A 706 11.62 5.06 -61.53
N THR A 707 11.62 6.08 -62.39
CA THR A 707 10.46 6.99 -62.54
C THR A 707 9.24 6.26 -63.12
N PHE A 708 9.47 5.24 -63.96
CA PHE A 708 8.41 4.43 -64.58
C PHE A 708 7.75 3.48 -63.56
N ARG A 709 8.51 2.89 -62.64
CA ARG A 709 7.97 2.09 -61.51
C ARG A 709 7.22 2.95 -60.50
N ARG A 710 7.64 4.19 -60.28
CA ARG A 710 6.95 5.15 -59.40
C ARG A 710 5.56 5.51 -59.95
N PHE A 711 5.40 5.61 -61.27
CA PHE A 711 4.10 5.82 -61.92
C PHE A 711 3.21 4.57 -61.86
N ILE A 712 3.76 3.37 -62.08
CA ILE A 712 3.01 2.10 -61.99
C ILE A 712 2.55 1.81 -60.55
N PHE A 713 3.38 2.12 -59.54
CA PHE A 713 3.04 1.90 -58.13
C PHE A 713 2.03 2.93 -57.59
N LEU A 714 2.13 4.20 -58.01
CA LEU A 714 1.12 5.23 -57.68
C LEU A 714 -0.22 4.98 -58.38
N TRP A 715 -0.21 4.33 -59.55
CA TRP A 715 -1.42 3.88 -60.23
C TRP A 715 -2.05 2.65 -59.54
N GLN A 716 -1.24 1.71 -59.02
CA GLN A 716 -1.72 0.56 -58.24
C GLN A 716 -2.23 0.91 -56.82
N LEU A 717 -1.76 2.00 -56.21
CA LEU A 717 -2.23 2.46 -54.90
C LEU A 717 -3.54 3.25 -54.95
N LYS A 718 -4.02 3.61 -56.14
CA LYS A 718 -5.29 4.34 -56.32
C LYS A 718 -6.51 3.42 -56.32
N ASP A 719 -6.32 2.09 -56.31
CA ASP A 719 -7.40 1.12 -56.36
C ASP A 719 -7.16 -0.03 -55.37
N LYS A 720 -7.70 0.09 -54.16
CA LYS A 720 -8.47 -0.96 -53.44
C LYS A 720 -8.69 -0.59 -51.96
N ASN A 721 -9.96 -0.29 -51.68
CA ASN A 721 -10.69 -0.55 -50.43
C ASN A 721 -10.31 0.24 -49.17
N LEU A 722 -10.41 1.57 -49.23
CA LEU A 722 -10.63 2.42 -48.04
C LEU A 722 -12.09 2.90 -47.90
N THR A 723 -13.03 2.28 -48.60
CA THR A 723 -14.48 2.60 -48.56
C THR A 723 -15.34 1.55 -47.87
N ALA A 724 -14.77 0.50 -47.26
CA ALA A 724 -15.54 -0.59 -46.64
C ALA A 724 -15.46 -0.70 -45.11
N ILE A 725 -14.82 0.25 -44.41
CA ILE A 725 -14.73 0.23 -42.92
C ILE A 725 -15.31 1.50 -42.27
N LEU A 726 -15.96 2.37 -43.05
CA LEU A 726 -16.75 3.50 -42.54
C LEU A 726 -18.26 3.27 -42.57
N MET A 727 -18.70 2.03 -42.83
CA MET A 727 -20.08 1.58 -42.64
C MET A 727 -20.09 0.18 -42.02
N ASN A 728 -19.88 0.12 -40.70
CA ASN A 728 -20.49 -0.82 -39.75
C ASN A 728 -20.06 -0.48 -38.32
#